data_AF-A0A257P8B9-F1
#
_entry.id   AF-A0A257P8B9-F1
#
_cell.length_a   1.000
_cell.length_b   1.000
_cell.length_c   1.000
_cell.angle_alpha   90.00
_cell.angle_beta   90.00
_cell.angle_gamma   90.00
#
_symmetry.space_group_name_H-M   'P 1'
#
loop_
_entity.id
_entity.type
_entity.pdbx_description
1 polymer ?
#
loop_
_entity_poly.entity_id
_entity_poly.type
_entity_poly.pdbx_seq_one_letter_code
_entity_poly.pdbx_strand_id
1 'polypeptide(L)'
;MGAAAALGALLSRHCLPADDGFTILAGRIAQAAGYDGYCGMAADGNQRRSGEGRLLGLPLDRTALRRVEGLAAPLPDGGIAGWASRPALPAAPPEITLTDACGRRRTIRCRGRLPEDETAPLLPRHRFRIPVRALAGLTPPYALRGPDGTLLMGSPLDPAVLAAIPPSPARHRSGKRLHPVMPQPLAILVPVYRGVAETTACLEALFTAAPPEAKILVVDDATPEPPLAAYLDDLAAAGRITLLRHTENRGFCAAVTTGLAAVRGRDVLPQAAQGHDVLLLNSDTLVPPGAIATLREVAYARPETGSVTPLSNEATILSFPDRQGGNPMPELSQAAALNALARRVHGAASLPIPTGIGFCLYMRHDCIAAAGGFRAEIFAQGYGEENDWCLRAAALGFRHRAALGAYVAHRGGVSFRAAARGLMQRNTELLERLYPGYGAMIRAFTLRDPLRRAREALGEALLAQDDRPAVLLITHSHGGGVARRVAERAAELRGQHFRPLVLATKFPENPDAPYPWPAQLSEDTAPDAGNLVFPLPARLPALLRLLRRLRVRRVELHHTLGHHAAVRGIAQALAIPQDIVVHDYALFCPRISLVARDAPEIRAARPEPGMLTARPAPGTPPRYCGEPGIAGCIACCKHDKSGLFEALPVPALLARSAAELTAAARVIAPSADTARRIARHFPGIRPEVTGWEDDTLPMTLTPPPPGRRRIAVIGGIGPTKGFDLLHACGRDAAIRNLELDFIVIGHSSDDEKLLRTARIFVTGPYREGEAQRLLAEAGVDLAFLPSICPETWCFALTEAWHAGCYTIAFELGAQAERIAASGRGALLPLGLPAPRVNDFLMRWTPPAMPAALPPPRPALQTSC
;
A
#
# COMPACT_ATOMS: atom_id res chain seq x y z
N MET A 1 -12.41 1.40 23.59
CA MET A 1 -11.73 1.66 24.88
C MET A 1 -12.50 2.75 25.62
N GLY A 2 -12.85 2.58 26.90
CA GLY A 2 -13.61 3.59 27.66
C GLY A 2 -12.78 4.83 28.00
N ALA A 3 -13.44 5.97 28.24
CA ALA A 3 -12.79 7.27 28.50
C ALA A 3 -11.80 7.24 29.69
N ALA A 4 -12.11 6.51 30.76
CA ALA A 4 -11.21 6.37 31.91
C ALA A 4 -9.94 5.57 31.61
N ALA A 5 -10.02 4.53 30.77
CA ALA A 5 -8.84 3.78 30.35
C ALA A 5 -7.90 4.65 29.51
N ALA A 6 -8.47 5.44 28.59
CA ALA A 6 -7.70 6.39 27.79
C ALA A 6 -7.05 7.48 28.65
N LEU A 7 -7.80 8.08 29.58
CA LEU A 7 -7.29 9.08 30.51
C LEU A 7 -6.22 8.52 31.45
N GLY A 8 -6.40 7.31 31.99
CA GLY A 8 -5.40 6.65 32.83
C GLY A 8 -4.08 6.37 32.10
N ALA A 9 -4.15 5.97 30.83
CA ALA A 9 -2.96 5.82 29.99
C ALA A 9 -2.25 7.16 29.72
N LEU A 10 -3.02 8.25 29.53
CA LEU A 10 -2.47 9.59 29.33
C LEU A 10 -1.80 10.12 30.61
N LEU A 11 -2.49 10.06 31.74
CA LEU A 11 -2.00 10.53 33.05
C LEU A 11 -0.74 9.82 33.52
N SER A 12 -0.64 8.51 33.27
CA SER A 12 0.52 7.70 33.64
C SER A 12 1.77 8.02 32.82
N ARG A 13 1.62 8.53 31.58
CA ARG A 13 2.71 8.67 30.60
C ARG A 13 3.03 10.10 30.17
N HIS A 14 2.14 11.07 30.42
CA HIS A 14 2.32 12.48 30.04
C HIS A 14 2.25 13.40 31.25
N CYS A 15 3.01 14.50 31.17
CA CYS A 15 2.88 15.58 32.13
C CYS A 15 1.52 16.28 31.93
N LEU A 16 0.90 16.65 33.04
CA LEU A 16 -0.34 17.39 33.08
C LEU A 16 -0.16 18.74 32.40
N PRO A 17 -1.05 19.12 31.48
CA PRO A 17 -1.08 20.48 30.95
C PRO A 17 -1.41 21.46 32.09
N ALA A 18 -0.89 22.68 31.99
CA ALA A 18 -1.30 23.77 32.86
C ALA A 18 -2.63 24.36 32.37
N ASP A 19 -3.68 23.52 32.36
CA ASP A 19 -5.03 23.84 31.86
C ASP A 19 -6.07 23.40 32.90
N ASP A 20 -6.85 24.35 33.38
CA ASP A 20 -7.91 24.12 34.39
C ASP A 20 -9.05 23.26 33.83
N GLY A 21 -9.35 23.38 32.53
CA GLY A 21 -10.34 22.57 31.84
C GLY A 21 -9.96 21.09 31.79
N PHE A 22 -8.67 20.78 31.60
CA PHE A 22 -8.17 19.41 31.69
C PHE A 22 -8.39 18.83 33.09
N THR A 23 -8.09 19.61 34.13
CA THR A 23 -8.22 19.19 35.54
C THR A 23 -9.68 18.83 35.89
N ILE A 24 -10.63 19.66 35.48
CA ILE A 24 -12.07 19.42 35.71
C ILE A 24 -12.54 18.16 34.97
N LEU A 25 -12.16 18.04 33.68
CA LEU A 25 -12.54 16.89 32.86
C LEU A 25 -11.97 15.58 33.42
N ALA A 26 -10.69 15.59 33.81
CA ALA A 26 -10.02 14.42 34.36
C ALA A 26 -10.67 13.96 35.67
N GLY A 27 -11.05 14.90 36.54
CA GLY A 27 -11.79 14.61 37.77
C GLY A 27 -13.15 13.96 37.49
N ARG A 28 -13.94 14.49 36.55
CA ARG A 28 -15.24 13.94 36.18
C ARG A 28 -15.14 12.52 35.61
N ILE A 29 -14.17 12.28 34.72
CA ILE A 29 -13.96 10.96 34.12
C ILE A 29 -13.52 9.95 35.19
N ALA A 30 -12.63 10.34 36.10
CA ALA A 30 -12.18 9.48 37.20
C ALA A 30 -13.34 9.10 38.12
N GLN A 31 -14.13 10.07 38.57
CA GLN A 31 -15.28 9.84 39.44
C GLN A 31 -16.36 8.97 38.77
N ALA A 32 -16.71 9.25 37.51
CA ALA A 32 -17.66 8.45 36.75
C ALA A 32 -17.23 6.98 36.57
N ALA A 33 -15.92 6.70 36.65
CA ALA A 33 -15.36 5.37 36.57
C ALA A 33 -15.06 4.73 37.95
N GLY A 34 -15.53 5.34 39.05
CA GLY A 34 -15.37 4.81 40.40
C GLY A 34 -13.98 5.02 41.02
N TYR A 35 -13.22 6.01 40.56
CA TYR A 35 -11.96 6.44 41.17
C TYR A 35 -12.21 7.67 42.07
N ASP A 36 -11.48 7.76 43.19
CA ASP A 36 -11.57 8.90 44.13
C ASP A 36 -10.99 10.20 43.54
N GLY A 37 -10.26 10.07 42.44
CA GLY A 37 -9.78 11.15 41.60
C GLY A 37 -8.65 10.67 40.71
N TYR A 38 -7.64 11.51 40.47
CA TYR A 38 -6.58 11.21 39.52
C TYR A 38 -5.20 11.64 40.00
N CYS A 39 -4.16 11.01 39.43
CA CYS A 39 -2.77 11.38 39.66
C CYS A 39 -2.03 11.50 38.32
N GLY A 40 -1.24 12.56 38.17
CA GLY A 40 -0.36 12.78 37.04
C GLY A 40 0.91 13.51 37.48
N MET A 41 1.86 13.66 36.56
CA MET A 41 3.09 14.43 36.81
C MET A 41 2.94 15.86 36.29
N ALA A 42 3.32 16.88 37.06
CA ALA A 42 3.41 18.24 36.54
C ALA A 42 4.71 18.49 35.77
N ALA A 43 4.78 19.63 35.08
CA ALA A 43 5.93 20.04 34.27
C ALA A 43 7.23 20.23 35.10
N ASP A 44 7.08 20.62 36.36
CA ASP A 44 8.16 20.76 37.35
C ASP A 44 8.68 19.41 37.89
N GLY A 45 8.06 18.30 37.50
CA GLY A 45 8.42 16.95 37.94
C GLY A 45 7.77 16.54 39.27
N ASN A 46 6.88 17.36 39.84
CA ASN A 46 6.12 17.01 41.03
C ASN A 46 4.84 16.23 40.68
N GLN A 47 4.45 15.28 41.52
CA GLN A 47 3.16 14.61 41.36
C GLN A 47 2.03 15.56 41.73
N ARG A 48 1.02 15.68 40.89
CA ARG A 48 -0.25 16.30 41.24
C ARG A 48 -1.30 15.23 41.45
N ARG A 49 -2.04 15.37 42.53
CA ARG A 49 -3.08 14.44 42.97
C ARG A 49 -4.36 15.22 43.22
N SER A 50 -5.48 14.62 42.84
CA SER A 50 -6.83 15.05 43.20
C SER A 50 -7.51 13.85 43.84
N GLY A 51 -7.90 13.95 45.12
CA GLY A 51 -8.43 12.83 45.92
C GLY A 51 -7.36 12.07 46.73
N GLU A 52 -7.79 11.32 47.75
CA GLU A 52 -6.90 10.63 48.71
C GLU A 52 -6.90 9.10 48.61
N GLY A 53 -7.74 8.51 47.74
CA GLY A 53 -7.91 7.06 47.63
C GLY A 53 -7.37 6.44 46.34
N ARG A 54 -8.19 5.63 45.66
CA ARG A 54 -7.85 4.96 44.40
C ARG A 54 -7.82 6.00 43.26
N LEU A 55 -6.62 6.41 42.87
CA LEU A 55 -6.40 7.42 41.84
C LEU A 55 -6.21 6.83 40.45
N LEU A 56 -6.91 7.38 39.46
CA LEU A 56 -6.70 7.08 38.05
C LEU A 56 -5.32 7.61 37.59
N GLY A 57 -4.57 6.79 36.86
CA GLY A 57 -3.24 7.14 36.33
C GLY A 57 -2.05 6.59 37.14
N LEU A 58 -2.29 5.98 38.31
CA LEU A 58 -1.26 5.24 39.04
C LEU A 58 -1.17 3.77 38.57
N PRO A 59 0.03 3.16 38.57
CA PRO A 59 1.33 3.79 38.83
C PRO A 59 1.78 4.70 37.68
N LEU A 60 2.49 5.79 37.99
CA LEU A 60 3.10 6.64 36.96
C LEU A 60 4.26 5.92 36.29
N ASP A 61 4.30 5.97 34.96
CA ASP A 61 5.43 5.49 34.17
C ASP A 61 6.54 6.55 34.17
N ARG A 62 7.38 6.49 35.21
CA ARG A 62 8.51 7.43 35.39
C ARG A 62 9.46 7.41 34.19
N THR A 63 9.62 6.26 33.53
CA THR A 63 10.45 6.11 32.35
C THR A 63 9.84 6.88 31.19
N ALA A 64 8.55 6.69 30.88
CA ALA A 64 7.86 7.44 29.84
C ALA A 64 7.88 8.96 30.10
N LEU A 65 7.68 9.39 31.36
CA LEU A 65 7.65 10.80 31.74
C LEU A 65 9.01 11.51 31.61
N ARG A 66 10.13 10.79 31.81
CA ARG A 66 11.50 11.34 31.71
C ARG A 66 12.11 11.12 30.33
N ARG A 67 11.46 10.34 29.48
CA ARG A 67 11.96 9.96 28.16
C ARG A 67 12.17 11.18 27.28
N VAL A 68 13.37 11.25 26.71
CA VAL A 68 13.71 12.20 25.65
C VAL A 68 13.94 11.40 24.36
N GLU A 69 13.29 11.85 23.29
CA GLU A 69 13.57 11.37 21.94
C GLU A 69 14.40 12.42 21.21
N GLY A 70 15.36 11.99 20.41
CA GLY A 70 16.21 12.94 19.70
C GLY A 70 17.19 12.26 18.78
N LEU A 71 17.87 13.09 17.99
CA LEU A 71 18.91 12.70 17.05
C LEU A 71 20.13 13.58 17.27
N ALA A 72 21.31 12.98 17.30
CA ALA A 72 22.60 13.66 17.30
C ALA A 72 23.40 13.29 16.05
N ALA A 73 24.06 14.29 15.45
CA ALA A 73 24.90 14.12 14.28
C ALA A 73 26.22 14.91 14.44
N PRO A 74 27.34 14.35 13.96
CA PRO A 74 28.60 15.07 13.91
C PRO A 74 28.54 16.16 12.82
N LEU A 75 29.19 17.29 13.08
CA LEU A 75 29.30 18.39 12.13
C LEU A 75 30.66 18.34 11.40
N PRO A 76 30.74 18.89 10.17
CA PRO A 76 32.00 18.96 9.43
C PRO A 76 33.12 19.73 10.15
N ASP A 77 32.76 20.68 11.02
CA ASP A 77 33.70 21.47 11.84
C ASP A 77 34.19 20.74 13.10
N GLY A 78 33.87 19.45 13.25
CA GLY A 78 34.20 18.64 14.42
C GLY A 78 33.26 18.83 15.62
N GLY A 79 32.24 19.69 15.50
CA GLY A 79 31.18 19.83 16.50
C GLY A 79 30.13 18.73 16.45
N ILE A 80 29.10 18.86 17.29
CA ILE A 80 27.91 17.99 17.30
C ILE A 80 26.67 18.87 17.24
N ALA A 81 25.66 18.48 16.47
CA ALA A 81 24.36 19.15 16.47
C ALA A 81 23.24 18.12 16.39
N GLY A 82 22.01 18.57 16.66
CA GLY A 82 20.87 17.69 16.61
C GLY A 82 19.61 18.34 17.13
N TRP A 83 18.65 17.49 17.45
CA TRP A 83 17.40 17.89 18.07
C TRP A 83 16.98 16.90 19.14
N ALA A 84 16.19 17.39 20.09
CA ALA A 84 15.56 16.58 21.12
C ALA A 84 14.14 17.07 21.40
N SER A 85 13.30 16.17 21.87
CA SER A 85 11.92 16.40 22.30
C SER A 85 11.62 15.55 23.52
N ARG A 86 10.73 16.04 24.39
CA ARG A 86 10.21 15.29 25.53
C ARG A 86 8.73 15.00 25.27
N PRO A 87 8.35 13.82 24.76
CA PRO A 87 6.95 13.52 24.39
C PRO A 87 5.96 13.69 25.55
N ALA A 88 6.42 13.44 26.79
CA ALA A 88 5.62 13.65 27.99
C ALA A 88 5.32 15.13 28.26
N LEU A 89 6.16 16.07 27.80
CA LEU A 89 5.97 17.51 27.98
C LEU A 89 6.43 18.26 26.71
N PRO A 90 5.66 18.21 25.62
CA PRO A 90 6.11 18.66 24.29
C PRO A 90 6.44 20.15 24.19
N ALA A 91 5.86 20.98 25.07
CA ALA A 91 6.07 22.42 25.06
C ALA A 91 7.39 22.85 25.72
N ALA A 92 8.02 21.99 26.52
CA ALA A 92 9.21 22.35 27.28
C ALA A 92 10.49 21.88 26.57
N PRO A 93 11.51 22.76 26.43
CA PRO A 93 12.80 22.35 25.89
C PRO A 93 13.47 21.31 26.79
N PRO A 94 13.88 20.14 26.25
CA PRO A 94 14.58 19.14 27.04
C PRO A 94 16.03 19.55 27.34
N GLU A 95 16.53 19.11 28.49
CA GLU A 95 17.96 19.08 28.79
C GLU A 95 18.53 17.70 28.49
N ILE A 96 19.70 17.65 27.87
CA ILE A 96 20.45 16.41 27.59
C ILE A 96 21.83 16.50 28.24
N THR A 97 22.40 15.36 28.63
CA THR A 97 23.73 15.29 29.24
C THR A 97 24.73 14.70 28.24
N LEU A 98 25.80 15.43 27.95
CA LEU A 98 26.97 14.89 27.27
C LEU A 98 27.88 14.23 28.30
N THR A 99 28.29 12.99 28.06
CA THR A 99 29.28 12.27 28.84
C THR A 99 30.42 11.81 27.93
N ASP A 100 31.66 12.05 28.35
CA ASP A 100 32.85 11.63 27.60
C ASP A 100 33.32 10.22 28.02
N ALA A 101 34.33 9.67 27.36
CA ALA A 101 34.86 8.33 27.65
C ALA A 101 35.48 8.19 29.06
N CYS A 102 35.86 9.32 29.67
CA CYS A 102 36.39 9.39 31.04
C CYS A 102 35.29 9.62 32.09
N GLY A 103 34.02 9.65 31.69
CA GLY A 103 32.88 9.87 32.58
C GLY A 103 32.61 11.34 32.94
N ARG A 104 33.32 12.31 32.33
CA ARG A 104 33.08 13.74 32.55
C ARG A 104 31.76 14.13 31.91
N ARG A 105 30.94 14.90 32.64
CA ARG A 105 29.57 15.28 32.22
C ARG A 105 29.43 16.77 31.94
N ARG A 106 28.65 17.13 30.92
CA ARG A 106 28.21 18.50 30.63
C ARG A 106 26.73 18.53 30.29
N THR A 107 25.98 19.46 30.88
CA THR A 107 24.57 19.68 30.55
C THR A 107 24.44 20.52 29.28
N ILE A 108 23.65 20.05 28.33
CA ILE A 108 23.38 20.71 27.06
C ILE A 108 21.89 21.09 27.03
N ARG A 109 21.63 22.39 26.87
CA ARG A 109 20.26 22.92 26.78
C ARG A 109 19.82 22.96 25.32
N CYS A 110 18.70 22.32 25.00
CA CYS A 110 18.09 22.41 23.68
C CYS A 110 17.32 23.74 23.57
N ARG A 111 17.61 24.56 22.56
CA ARG A 111 17.05 25.92 22.39
C ARG A 111 16.58 26.17 20.97
N GLY A 112 15.43 26.80 20.81
CA GLY A 112 14.85 27.14 19.51
C GLY A 112 14.04 25.98 18.94
N ARG A 113 12.76 26.23 18.68
CA ARG A 113 11.84 25.26 18.10
C ARG A 113 12.16 25.08 16.61
N LEU A 114 12.25 23.84 16.15
CA LEU A 114 12.36 23.52 14.74
C LEU A 114 10.97 23.51 14.09
N PRO A 115 10.86 23.84 12.79
CA PRO A 115 9.62 23.66 12.06
C PRO A 115 9.22 22.19 12.01
N GLU A 116 7.95 21.95 11.74
CA GLU A 116 7.42 20.61 11.47
C GLU A 116 8.04 20.08 10.16
N ASP A 117 8.41 18.80 10.14
CA ASP A 117 8.85 18.09 8.95
C ASP A 117 8.40 16.62 8.98
N GLU A 118 8.61 15.91 7.87
CA GLU A 118 8.19 14.52 7.70
C GLU A 118 8.87 13.53 8.66
N THR A 119 10.00 13.91 9.28
CA THR A 119 10.68 13.05 10.26
C THR A 119 9.90 12.96 11.55
N ALA A 120 9.17 14.02 11.94
CA ALA A 120 8.45 14.12 13.20
C ALA A 120 7.26 15.10 13.13
N PRO A 121 6.26 14.86 12.27
CA PRO A 121 5.25 15.87 11.90
C PRO A 121 4.40 16.37 13.08
N LEU A 122 4.30 15.58 14.15
CA LEU A 122 3.44 15.85 15.32
C LEU A 122 4.22 16.08 16.62
N LEU A 123 5.56 16.06 16.59
CA LEU A 123 6.39 16.23 17.79
C LEU A 123 7.14 17.57 17.73
N PRO A 124 6.90 18.50 18.67
CA PRO A 124 7.72 19.71 18.81
C PRO A 124 9.17 19.34 19.10
N ARG A 125 10.08 19.77 18.21
CA ARG A 125 11.53 19.49 18.33
C ARG A 125 12.30 20.74 18.72
N HIS A 126 13.28 20.59 19.58
CA HIS A 126 14.19 21.66 20.01
C HIS A 126 15.61 21.37 19.54
N ARG A 127 16.24 22.31 18.83
CA ARG A 127 17.61 22.14 18.33
C ARG A 127 18.65 22.29 19.43
N PHE A 128 19.79 21.63 19.28
CA PHE A 128 20.99 21.89 20.07
C PHE A 128 22.24 21.90 19.18
N ARG A 129 23.29 22.60 19.64
CA ARG A 129 24.60 22.62 18.99
C ARG A 129 25.70 22.66 20.05
N ILE A 130 26.69 21.79 19.89
CA ILE A 130 27.88 21.67 20.72
C ILE A 130 29.07 21.99 19.80
N PRO A 131 29.59 23.24 19.83
CA PRO A 131 30.72 23.61 18.98
C PRO A 131 32.00 22.88 19.42
N VAL A 132 32.97 22.70 18.53
CA VAL A 132 34.23 21.99 18.81
C VAL A 132 34.96 22.52 20.05
N ARG A 133 34.96 23.85 20.28
CA ARG A 133 35.52 24.47 21.49
C ARG A 133 34.87 23.99 22.81
N ALA A 134 33.60 23.60 22.76
CA ALA A 134 32.88 23.04 23.90
C ALA A 134 33.15 21.55 24.11
N LEU A 135 33.86 20.89 23.19
CA LEU A 135 34.37 19.53 23.32
C LEU A 135 35.85 19.51 23.75
N ALA A 136 36.53 20.66 23.72
CA ALA A 136 37.93 20.78 24.13
C ALA A 136 38.14 20.27 25.57
N GLY A 137 39.14 19.42 25.75
CA GLY A 137 39.48 18.78 27.02
C GLY A 137 38.57 17.60 27.43
N LEU A 138 37.66 17.17 26.56
CA LEU A 138 36.87 15.94 26.73
C LEU A 138 37.36 14.84 25.80
N THR A 139 37.30 13.59 26.27
CA THR A 139 37.80 12.44 25.52
C THR A 139 36.65 11.74 24.77
N PRO A 140 36.65 11.66 23.43
CA PRO A 140 35.62 10.92 22.70
C PRO A 140 35.71 9.40 22.99
N PRO A 141 34.65 8.61 22.72
CA PRO A 141 33.39 9.03 22.10
C PRO A 141 32.48 9.79 23.08
N TYR A 142 31.63 10.67 22.53
CA TYR A 142 30.70 11.49 23.29
C TYR A 142 29.31 10.87 23.31
N ALA A 143 28.83 10.50 24.50
CA ALA A 143 27.50 9.95 24.73
C ALA A 143 26.52 11.06 25.15
N LEU A 144 25.48 11.29 24.34
CA LEU A 144 24.38 12.21 24.65
C LEU A 144 23.20 11.44 25.21
N ARG A 145 22.79 11.74 26.44
CA ARG A 145 21.71 11.04 27.15
C ARG A 145 20.59 11.96 27.60
N GLY A 146 19.37 11.43 27.58
CA GLY A 146 18.22 12.05 28.23
C GLY A 146 18.32 11.96 29.77
N PRO A 147 17.43 12.64 30.51
CA PRO A 147 17.36 12.58 31.97
C PRO A 147 17.02 11.19 32.53
N ASP A 148 16.47 10.31 31.70
CA ASP A 148 16.23 8.89 32.00
C ASP A 148 17.47 8.00 31.81
N GLY A 149 18.61 8.59 31.40
CA GLY A 149 19.85 7.87 31.12
C GLY A 149 19.89 7.18 29.76
N THR A 150 18.81 7.25 28.98
CA THR A 150 18.77 6.65 27.64
C THR A 150 19.59 7.46 26.65
N LEU A 151 20.25 6.75 25.73
CA LEU A 151 21.08 7.35 24.71
C LEU A 151 20.20 7.98 23.62
N LEU A 152 20.54 9.19 23.20
CA LEU A 152 19.94 9.80 22.00
C LEU A 152 20.34 8.99 20.76
N MET A 153 19.46 8.91 19.76
CA MET A 153 19.79 8.26 18.49
C MET A 153 20.95 8.99 17.81
N GLY A 154 21.84 8.24 17.17
CA GLY A 154 23.07 8.75 16.58
C GLY A 154 24.22 8.88 17.57
N SER A 155 24.02 8.72 18.88
CA SER A 155 25.07 8.71 19.90
C SER A 155 25.42 7.27 20.32
N PRO A 156 26.65 6.94 20.78
CA PRO A 156 27.76 7.84 21.00
C PRO A 156 28.48 8.20 19.69
N LEU A 157 29.13 9.36 19.68
CA LEU A 157 29.73 9.95 18.48
C LEU A 157 31.22 10.20 18.69
N ASP A 158 32.03 9.90 17.68
CA ASP A 158 33.39 10.45 17.55
C ASP A 158 33.53 11.25 16.25
N PRO A 159 33.33 12.59 16.28
CA PRO A 159 33.50 13.44 15.12
C PRO A 159 34.90 13.36 14.50
N ALA A 160 35.94 13.09 15.29
CA ALA A 160 37.32 13.03 14.81
C ALA A 160 37.59 11.76 14.01
N VAL A 161 37.11 10.59 14.47
CA VAL A 161 37.17 9.34 13.70
C VAL A 161 36.49 9.51 12.35
N LEU A 162 35.30 10.12 12.35
CA LEU A 162 34.57 10.35 11.12
C LEU A 162 35.30 11.32 10.18
N ALA A 163 35.91 12.38 10.70
CA ALA A 163 36.67 13.35 9.89
C ALA A 163 37.97 12.76 9.31
N ALA A 164 38.58 11.79 9.99
CA ALA A 164 39.83 11.15 9.57
C ALA A 164 39.65 10.16 8.40
N ILE A 165 38.43 9.71 8.09
CA ILE A 165 38.18 8.74 7.04
C ILE A 165 38.01 9.47 5.69
N PRO A 166 38.93 9.28 4.72
CA PRO A 166 38.79 9.89 3.41
C PRO A 166 37.63 9.25 2.63
N PRO A 167 36.94 10.03 1.77
CA PRO A 167 35.92 9.48 0.88
C PRO A 167 36.54 8.49 -0.12
N SER A 168 35.83 7.40 -0.41
CA SER A 168 36.21 6.40 -1.39
C SER A 168 35.07 6.17 -2.38
N PRO A 169 35.28 6.23 -3.72
CA PRO A 169 34.17 6.11 -4.68
C PRO A 169 33.34 4.83 -4.49
N ALA A 170 32.02 4.96 -4.51
CA ALA A 170 31.11 3.81 -4.32
C ALA A 170 31.31 2.70 -5.37
N ARG A 171 31.73 3.07 -6.59
CA ARG A 171 32.09 2.15 -7.67
C ARG A 171 33.59 1.96 -7.77
N HIS A 172 34.22 1.48 -6.71
CA HIS A 172 35.62 1.07 -6.76
C HIS A 172 35.73 -0.37 -7.26
N ARG A 173 36.48 -0.61 -8.35
CA ARG A 173 36.79 -1.96 -8.82
C ARG A 173 38.25 -2.25 -8.49
N SER A 174 38.46 -3.06 -7.46
CA SER A 174 39.78 -3.63 -7.21
C SER A 174 40.15 -4.58 -8.35
N GLY A 175 41.37 -4.45 -8.88
CA GLY A 175 41.97 -5.45 -9.78
C GLY A 175 42.48 -6.70 -9.04
N LYS A 176 42.39 -6.72 -7.71
CA LYS A 176 42.87 -7.83 -6.89
C LYS A 176 42.08 -9.10 -7.19
N ARG A 177 42.78 -10.13 -7.64
CA ARG A 177 42.21 -11.46 -7.86
C ARG A 177 42.14 -12.20 -6.52
N LEU A 178 40.94 -12.61 -6.12
CA LEU A 178 40.72 -13.46 -4.96
C LEU A 178 40.79 -14.94 -5.38
N HIS A 179 41.28 -15.80 -4.49
CA HIS A 179 41.45 -17.23 -4.73
C HIS A 179 40.36 -18.04 -4.02
N PRO A 180 40.01 -19.24 -4.53
CA PRO A 180 39.12 -20.15 -3.81
C PRO A 180 39.66 -20.44 -2.40
N VAL A 181 38.76 -20.46 -1.42
CA VAL A 181 39.03 -20.80 -0.02
C VAL A 181 38.14 -21.96 0.41
N MET A 182 38.58 -22.74 1.39
CA MET A 182 37.80 -23.86 1.91
C MET A 182 36.67 -23.37 2.82
N PRO A 183 35.50 -24.07 2.83
CA PRO A 183 34.44 -23.81 3.80
C PRO A 183 34.91 -23.88 5.24
N GLN A 184 34.57 -22.85 6.02
CA GLN A 184 34.86 -22.79 7.46
C GLN A 184 33.62 -23.14 8.30
N PRO A 185 33.78 -23.45 9.60
CA PRO A 185 32.67 -23.58 10.53
C PRO A 185 31.79 -22.32 10.57
N LEU A 186 30.50 -22.49 10.83
CA LEU A 186 29.52 -21.40 10.85
C LEU A 186 29.22 -20.95 12.29
N ALA A 187 29.26 -19.64 12.52
CA ALA A 187 28.65 -19.00 13.67
C ALA A 187 27.40 -18.22 13.23
N ILE A 188 26.28 -18.40 13.92
CA ILE A 188 25.05 -17.64 13.70
C ILE A 188 24.95 -16.60 14.80
N LEU A 189 25.02 -15.33 14.43
CA LEU A 189 25.01 -14.19 15.34
C LEU A 189 23.63 -13.55 15.35
N VAL A 190 22.97 -13.56 16.51
CA VAL A 190 21.63 -12.99 16.72
C VAL A 190 21.70 -11.86 17.75
N PRO A 191 21.76 -10.58 17.32
CA PRO A 191 21.55 -9.44 18.19
C PRO A 191 20.10 -9.40 18.68
N VAL A 192 19.89 -9.26 19.99
CA VAL A 192 18.56 -9.22 20.61
C VAL A 192 18.39 -7.95 21.41
N TYR A 193 17.29 -7.25 21.18
CA TYR A 193 16.80 -6.19 22.05
C TYR A 193 15.28 -6.12 21.95
N ARG A 194 14.61 -6.51 23.03
CA ARG A 194 13.14 -6.61 23.11
C ARG A 194 12.53 -7.65 22.15
N GLY A 195 11.22 -7.82 22.25
CA GLY A 195 10.43 -8.65 21.34
C GLY A 195 10.45 -10.11 21.75
N VAL A 196 9.76 -10.43 22.86
CA VAL A 196 9.68 -11.79 23.41
C VAL A 196 9.19 -12.76 22.34
N ALA A 197 8.03 -12.49 21.74
CA ALA A 197 7.39 -13.41 20.79
C ALA A 197 8.23 -13.59 19.53
N GLU A 198 8.73 -12.50 18.96
CA GLU A 198 9.57 -12.51 17.77
C GLU A 198 10.87 -13.27 18.00
N THR A 199 11.57 -12.97 19.10
CA THR A 199 12.86 -13.60 19.41
C THR A 199 12.70 -15.09 19.72
N THR A 200 11.66 -15.47 20.46
CA THR A 200 11.34 -16.89 20.72
C THR A 200 11.11 -17.63 19.41
N ALA A 201 10.24 -17.12 18.54
CA ALA A 201 9.95 -17.75 17.25
C ALA A 201 11.19 -17.83 16.35
N CYS A 202 12.04 -16.79 16.34
CA CYS A 202 13.30 -16.79 15.60
C CYS A 202 14.25 -17.89 16.07
N LEU A 203 14.47 -18.01 17.38
CA LEU A 203 15.38 -19.01 17.94
C LEU A 203 14.84 -20.44 17.76
N GLU A 204 13.53 -20.66 17.92
CA GLU A 204 12.89 -21.95 17.67
C GLU A 204 13.02 -22.38 16.21
N ALA A 205 12.76 -21.48 15.26
CA ALA A 205 12.99 -21.73 13.83
C ALA A 205 14.47 -22.05 13.55
N LEU A 206 15.37 -21.29 14.17
CA LEU A 206 16.81 -21.45 14.00
C LEU A 206 17.31 -22.80 14.50
N PHE A 207 16.84 -23.28 15.64
CA PHE A 207 17.22 -24.59 16.17
C PHE A 207 16.87 -25.76 15.24
N THR A 208 15.88 -25.57 14.37
CA THR A 208 15.49 -26.57 13.37
C THR A 208 16.27 -26.40 12.06
N ALA A 209 16.62 -25.16 11.70
CA ALA A 209 17.24 -24.84 10.41
C ALA A 209 18.78 -24.81 10.43
N ALA A 210 19.39 -24.59 11.60
CA ALA A 210 20.82 -24.50 11.76
C ALA A 210 21.51 -25.86 11.53
N PRO A 211 22.67 -25.89 10.85
CA PRO A 211 23.51 -27.08 10.83
C PRO A 211 23.89 -27.51 12.26
N PRO A 212 23.95 -28.81 12.59
CA PRO A 212 24.28 -29.28 13.93
C PRO A 212 25.62 -28.76 14.47
N GLU A 213 26.59 -28.52 13.60
CA GLU A 213 27.91 -27.98 13.96
C GLU A 213 27.95 -26.45 14.12
N ALA A 214 26.87 -25.75 13.77
CA ALA A 214 26.83 -24.29 13.81
C ALA A 214 26.68 -23.80 15.25
N LYS A 215 27.45 -22.76 15.59
CA LYS A 215 27.40 -22.12 16.90
C LYS A 215 26.40 -20.98 16.89
N ILE A 216 25.38 -21.03 17.74
CA ILE A 216 24.40 -19.94 17.89
C ILE A 216 24.88 -19.00 18.99
N LEU A 217 25.24 -17.78 18.61
CA LEU A 217 25.70 -16.71 19.48
C LEU A 217 24.62 -15.64 19.57
N VAL A 218 24.05 -15.45 20.76
CA VAL A 218 23.06 -14.41 21.04
C VAL A 218 23.74 -13.28 21.79
N VAL A 219 23.55 -12.05 21.30
CA VAL A 219 24.02 -10.84 21.99
C VAL A 219 22.80 -10.08 22.50
N ASP A 220 22.51 -10.21 23.78
CA ASP A 220 21.45 -9.47 24.46
C ASP A 220 21.93 -8.05 24.77
N ASP A 221 21.42 -7.07 24.01
CA ASP A 221 21.77 -5.65 24.12
C ASP A 221 20.97 -4.95 25.24
N ALA A 222 21.04 -5.54 26.44
CA ALA A 222 20.33 -5.11 27.65
C ALA A 222 18.80 -5.04 27.46
N THR A 223 18.20 -6.18 27.09
CA THR A 223 16.75 -6.33 26.99
C THR A 223 16.05 -5.91 28.30
N PRO A 224 15.04 -5.01 28.24
CA PRO A 224 14.33 -4.54 29.43
C PRO A 224 13.17 -5.46 29.83
N GLU A 225 12.90 -6.53 29.08
CA GLU A 225 11.78 -7.45 29.28
C GLU A 225 12.24 -8.68 30.08
N PRO A 226 11.87 -8.81 31.37
CA PRO A 226 12.29 -9.93 32.20
C PRO A 226 11.96 -11.32 31.61
N PRO A 227 10.80 -11.53 30.96
CA PRO A 227 10.50 -12.83 30.34
C PRO A 227 11.49 -13.20 29.22
N LEU A 228 11.94 -12.23 28.42
CA LEU A 228 12.93 -12.49 27.36
C LEU A 228 14.31 -12.76 27.96
N ALA A 229 14.73 -12.00 28.96
CA ALA A 229 16.00 -12.24 29.64
C ALA A 229 16.06 -13.66 30.26
N ALA A 230 14.99 -14.07 30.96
CA ALA A 230 14.88 -15.40 31.56
C ALA A 230 14.91 -16.51 30.48
N TYR A 231 14.18 -16.35 29.39
CA TYR A 231 14.20 -17.30 28.27
C TYR A 231 15.60 -17.48 27.67
N LEU A 232 16.36 -16.39 27.50
CA LEU A 232 17.74 -16.47 27.02
C LEU A 232 18.67 -17.14 28.02
N ASP A 233 18.49 -16.87 29.32
CA ASP A 233 19.27 -17.51 30.39
C ASP A 233 19.03 -19.03 30.42
N ASP A 234 17.77 -19.47 30.28
CA ASP A 234 17.39 -20.89 30.22
C ASP A 234 18.04 -21.60 29.01
N LEU A 235 18.01 -20.97 27.84
CA LEU A 235 18.66 -21.51 26.64
C LEU A 235 20.18 -21.61 26.78
N ALA A 236 20.81 -20.62 27.42
CA ALA A 236 22.25 -20.62 27.67
C ALA A 236 22.63 -21.71 28.69
N ALA A 237 21.86 -21.86 29.77
CA ALA A 237 22.05 -22.92 30.76
C ALA A 237 21.88 -24.33 30.15
N ALA A 238 20.97 -24.47 29.18
CA ALA A 238 20.79 -25.70 28.42
C ALA A 238 21.86 -25.94 27.33
N GLY A 239 22.85 -25.05 27.18
CA GLY A 239 23.91 -25.16 26.17
C GLY A 239 23.43 -25.00 24.73
N ARG A 240 22.21 -24.49 24.53
CA ARG A 240 21.58 -24.32 23.21
C ARG A 240 22.11 -23.09 22.47
N ILE A 241 22.58 -22.09 23.22
CA ILE A 241 23.16 -20.85 22.72
C ILE A 241 24.38 -20.45 23.55
N THR A 242 25.28 -19.67 22.96
CA THR A 242 26.24 -18.85 23.70
C THR A 242 25.64 -17.46 23.89
N LEU A 243 25.51 -16.99 25.13
CA LEU A 243 24.89 -15.71 25.45
C LEU A 243 25.94 -14.68 25.88
N LEU A 244 25.94 -13.53 25.22
CA LEU A 244 26.70 -12.34 25.60
C LEU A 244 25.73 -11.24 25.99
N ARG A 245 25.90 -10.61 27.15
CA ARG A 245 24.97 -9.59 27.65
C ARG A 245 25.68 -8.25 27.82
N HIS A 246 25.11 -7.20 27.24
CA HIS A 246 25.50 -5.84 27.56
C HIS A 246 24.80 -5.36 28.85
N THR A 247 25.46 -4.48 29.58
CA THR A 247 24.88 -3.84 30.79
C THR A 247 23.93 -2.70 30.46
N GLU A 248 24.02 -2.14 29.25
CA GLU A 248 23.13 -1.12 28.71
C GLU A 248 22.90 -1.35 27.21
N ASN A 249 21.81 -0.80 26.67
CA ASN A 249 21.55 -0.85 25.22
C ASN A 249 22.53 0.05 24.50
N ARG A 250 23.35 -0.55 23.63
CA ARG A 250 24.38 0.11 22.82
C ARG A 250 24.02 0.12 21.33
N GLY A 251 22.91 -0.49 20.95
CA GLY A 251 22.38 -0.56 19.60
C GLY A 251 22.93 -1.74 18.80
N PHE A 252 22.31 -1.95 17.64
CA PHE A 252 22.56 -3.10 16.77
C PHE A 252 24.04 -3.21 16.35
N CYS A 253 24.66 -2.12 15.88
CA CYS A 253 26.06 -2.14 15.46
C CYS A 253 27.01 -2.62 16.57
N ALA A 254 26.77 -2.17 17.81
CA ALA A 254 27.61 -2.54 18.94
C ALA A 254 27.41 -4.03 19.29
N ALA A 255 26.17 -4.52 19.30
CA ALA A 255 25.87 -5.93 19.52
C ALA A 255 26.52 -6.83 18.46
N VAL A 256 26.44 -6.45 17.18
CA VAL A 256 27.12 -7.18 16.09
C VAL A 256 28.64 -7.15 16.27
N THR A 257 29.22 -6.00 16.64
CA THR A 257 30.66 -5.88 16.87
C THR A 257 31.14 -6.78 18.01
N THR A 258 30.41 -6.80 19.14
CA THR A 258 30.66 -7.71 20.27
C THR A 258 30.62 -9.17 19.81
N GLY A 259 29.60 -9.54 19.04
CA GLY A 259 29.46 -10.90 18.50
C GLY A 259 30.60 -11.29 17.56
N LEU A 260 30.96 -10.41 16.60
CA LEU A 260 32.07 -10.65 15.68
C LEU A 260 33.42 -10.77 16.41
N ALA A 261 33.63 -9.98 17.47
CA ALA A 261 34.83 -10.10 18.30
C ALA A 261 34.89 -11.45 19.01
N ALA A 262 33.78 -11.92 19.59
CA ALA A 262 33.69 -13.21 20.25
C ALA A 262 33.92 -14.39 19.29
N VAL A 263 33.43 -14.29 18.05
CA VAL A 263 33.69 -15.30 17.00
C VAL A 263 35.17 -15.35 16.60
N ARG A 264 35.92 -14.23 16.74
CA ARG A 264 37.35 -14.13 16.38
C ARG A 264 38.33 -14.47 17.52
N GLY A 265 37.90 -14.41 18.79
CA GLY A 265 38.75 -14.62 19.96
C GLY A 265 38.83 -16.09 20.42
N ARG A 266 39.99 -16.53 20.89
CA ARG A 266 40.29 -17.92 21.33
C ARG A 266 39.68 -18.32 22.69
N ASP A 267 39.03 -17.40 23.40
CA ASP A 267 38.68 -17.60 24.82
C ASP A 267 37.20 -17.97 25.07
N VAL A 268 36.33 -17.84 24.07
CA VAL A 268 34.91 -18.28 24.18
C VAL A 268 34.68 -19.59 23.42
N LEU A 269 35.55 -19.93 22.47
CA LEU A 269 35.46 -21.13 21.64
C LEU A 269 36.84 -21.81 21.60
N PRO A 270 36.99 -23.06 22.08
CA PRO A 270 38.31 -23.71 22.13
C PRO A 270 38.98 -23.81 20.76
N GLN A 271 40.30 -23.61 20.79
CA GLN A 271 41.23 -23.49 19.67
C GLN A 271 41.05 -24.51 18.54
N ALA A 272 40.94 -24.02 17.30
CA ALA A 272 41.81 -24.37 16.16
C ALA A 272 41.34 -23.64 14.88
N ALA A 273 42.31 -23.13 14.11
CA ALA A 273 42.19 -22.56 12.76
C ALA A 273 41.51 -21.17 12.61
N GLN A 274 42.01 -20.43 11.62
CA GLN A 274 41.52 -19.12 11.20
C GLN A 274 40.06 -19.18 10.74
N GLY A 275 39.22 -18.34 11.34
CA GLY A 275 37.98 -17.82 10.75
C GLY A 275 36.75 -18.74 10.85
N HIS A 276 35.66 -18.26 11.46
CA HIS A 276 34.32 -18.80 11.20
C HIS A 276 33.65 -17.93 10.15
N ASP A 277 32.83 -18.54 9.30
CA ASP A 277 31.82 -17.77 8.58
C ASP A 277 30.75 -17.29 9.56
N VAL A 278 30.13 -16.16 9.28
CA VAL A 278 29.12 -15.57 10.17
C VAL A 278 27.81 -15.40 9.43
N LEU A 279 26.72 -15.99 9.94
CA LEU A 279 25.37 -15.61 9.55
C LEU A 279 24.85 -14.59 10.55
N LEU A 280 24.84 -13.32 10.16
CA LEU A 280 24.15 -12.28 10.91
C LEU A 280 22.64 -12.43 10.67
N LEU A 281 21.87 -12.54 11.76
CA LEU A 281 20.44 -12.79 11.70
C LEU A 281 19.71 -11.88 12.70
N ASN A 282 18.73 -11.11 12.23
CA ASN A 282 17.87 -10.34 13.12
C ASN A 282 16.96 -11.27 13.93
N SER A 283 16.63 -10.85 15.16
CA SER A 283 15.78 -11.61 16.08
C SER A 283 14.29 -11.66 15.69
N ASP A 284 13.89 -10.99 14.62
CA ASP A 284 12.52 -10.94 14.09
C ASP A 284 12.38 -11.67 12.73
N THR A 285 13.21 -12.69 12.53
CA THR A 285 13.23 -13.51 11.32
C THR A 285 12.72 -14.92 11.56
N LEU A 286 12.20 -15.56 10.52
CA LEU A 286 11.91 -17.00 10.52
C LEU A 286 12.75 -17.66 9.43
N VAL A 287 13.78 -18.39 9.84
CA VAL A 287 14.69 -19.10 8.94
C VAL A 287 14.17 -20.52 8.70
N PRO A 288 13.75 -20.87 7.47
CA PRO A 288 13.27 -22.22 7.18
C PRO A 288 14.43 -23.20 6.93
N PRO A 289 14.20 -24.52 7.09
CA PRO A 289 15.17 -25.55 6.75
C PRO A 289 15.70 -25.41 5.31
N GLY A 290 17.01 -25.62 5.12
CA GLY A 290 17.67 -25.57 3.81
C GLY A 290 18.07 -24.17 3.33
N ALA A 291 17.57 -23.09 3.93
CA ALA A 291 17.94 -21.72 3.57
C ALA A 291 19.44 -21.45 3.83
N ILE A 292 19.93 -21.77 5.03
CA ILE A 292 21.33 -21.57 5.42
C ILE A 292 22.29 -22.38 4.53
N ALA A 293 21.93 -23.62 4.19
CA ALA A 293 22.72 -24.46 3.30
C ALA A 293 22.86 -23.82 1.90
N THR A 294 21.78 -23.25 1.37
CA THR A 294 21.81 -22.55 0.08
C THR A 294 22.66 -21.28 0.14
N LEU A 295 22.58 -20.51 1.24
CA LEU A 295 23.45 -19.34 1.44
C LEU A 295 24.95 -19.73 1.43
N ARG A 296 25.31 -20.80 2.15
CA ARG A 296 26.68 -21.33 2.20
C ARG A 296 27.15 -21.82 0.83
N GLU A 297 26.32 -22.55 0.09
CA GLU A 297 26.63 -23.00 -1.27
C GLU A 297 26.95 -21.82 -2.20
N VAL A 298 26.12 -20.76 -2.16
CA VAL A 298 26.34 -19.53 -2.95
C VAL A 298 27.60 -18.78 -2.51
N ALA A 299 27.93 -18.77 -1.21
CA ALA A 299 29.10 -18.08 -0.66
C ALA A 299 30.43 -18.66 -1.16
N TYR A 300 30.46 -19.98 -1.37
CA TYR A 300 31.65 -20.70 -1.84
C TYR A 300 31.65 -20.99 -3.33
N ALA A 301 30.55 -20.73 -4.05
CA ALA A 301 30.46 -20.92 -5.49
C ALA A 301 31.45 -20.04 -6.29
N ARG A 302 31.92 -18.92 -5.71
CA ARG A 302 32.89 -18.04 -6.37
C ARG A 302 33.89 -17.43 -5.39
N PRO A 303 35.19 -17.33 -5.76
CA PRO A 303 36.23 -16.73 -4.92
C PRO A 303 35.92 -15.30 -4.48
N GLU A 304 35.22 -14.51 -5.29
CA GLU A 304 34.95 -13.12 -4.95
C GLU A 304 33.74 -12.90 -4.02
N THR A 305 32.93 -13.91 -3.71
CA THR A 305 31.70 -13.72 -2.90
C THR A 305 32.01 -13.44 -1.42
N GLY A 306 31.96 -12.17 -1.00
CA GLY A 306 32.18 -11.79 0.40
C GLY A 306 30.95 -11.96 1.29
N SER A 307 29.76 -11.73 0.74
CA SER A 307 28.50 -11.99 1.45
C SER A 307 27.34 -12.42 0.57
N VAL A 308 26.35 -13.05 1.20
CA VAL A 308 25.16 -13.58 0.57
C VAL A 308 23.91 -13.22 1.37
N THR A 309 22.85 -12.77 0.69
CA THR A 309 21.56 -12.42 1.28
C THR A 309 20.44 -13.23 0.60
N PRO A 310 19.47 -13.81 1.34
CA PRO A 310 18.33 -14.50 0.76
C PRO A 310 17.24 -13.52 0.25
N LEU A 311 16.25 -14.03 -0.48
CA LEU A 311 14.98 -13.34 -0.69
C LEU A 311 14.18 -13.28 0.63
N SER A 312 13.23 -12.35 0.74
CA SER A 312 12.35 -12.21 1.91
C SER A 312 11.03 -11.51 1.53
N ASN A 313 10.03 -11.59 2.41
CA ASN A 313 8.84 -10.73 2.31
C ASN A 313 9.21 -9.26 2.49
N GLU A 314 10.19 -8.94 3.35
CA GLU A 314 10.59 -7.57 3.63
C GLU A 314 12.13 -7.44 3.62
N ALA A 315 12.69 -7.13 2.45
CA ALA A 315 14.13 -6.95 2.26
C ALA A 315 14.47 -6.00 1.10
N THR A 316 13.84 -4.82 1.04
CA THR A 316 14.16 -3.77 0.04
C THR A 316 14.25 -4.32 -1.40
N ILE A 317 15.44 -4.33 -2.02
CA ILE A 317 15.68 -4.83 -3.38
C ILE A 317 15.47 -6.35 -3.54
N LEU A 318 15.42 -7.12 -2.43
CA LEU A 318 15.20 -8.56 -2.38
C LEU A 318 13.79 -8.95 -1.91
N SER A 319 12.90 -7.97 -1.74
CA SER A 319 11.51 -8.23 -1.37
C SER A 319 10.79 -9.07 -2.44
N PHE A 320 10.02 -10.05 -1.98
CA PHE A 320 9.18 -10.94 -2.77
C PHE A 320 7.91 -11.30 -1.96
N PRO A 321 6.69 -11.30 -2.56
CA PRO A 321 6.42 -11.06 -3.97
C PRO A 321 6.61 -9.61 -4.38
N ASP A 322 5.99 -8.61 -3.76
CA ASP A 322 6.21 -7.23 -4.21
C ASP A 322 7.64 -6.77 -3.90
N ARG A 323 8.32 -6.23 -4.92
CA ARG A 323 9.65 -5.63 -4.77
C ARG A 323 9.63 -4.34 -3.95
N GLN A 324 8.48 -3.70 -3.77
CA GLN A 324 8.37 -2.46 -2.99
C GLN A 324 8.27 -2.71 -1.48
N GLY A 325 8.19 -3.98 -1.06
CA GLY A 325 7.99 -4.34 0.35
C GLY A 325 6.51 -4.29 0.74
N GLY A 326 6.23 -4.32 2.05
CA GLY A 326 4.87 -4.39 2.57
C GLY A 326 4.19 -5.75 2.39
N ASN A 327 4.96 -6.77 1.99
CA ASN A 327 4.45 -8.13 1.88
C ASN A 327 4.15 -8.67 3.29
N PRO A 328 3.02 -9.37 3.49
CA PRO A 328 2.66 -9.90 4.80
C PRO A 328 3.73 -10.85 5.31
N MET A 329 3.97 -10.83 6.62
CA MET A 329 4.86 -11.78 7.28
C MET A 329 4.24 -13.18 7.21
N PRO A 330 4.87 -14.16 6.54
CA PRO A 330 4.35 -15.51 6.49
C PRO A 330 4.61 -16.27 7.80
N GLU A 331 3.81 -17.30 8.05
CA GLU A 331 4.10 -18.31 9.06
C GLU A 331 5.35 -19.13 8.67
N LEU A 332 6.00 -19.80 9.64
CA LEU A 332 7.21 -20.59 9.37
C LEU A 332 6.98 -21.69 8.31
N SER A 333 5.81 -22.34 8.32
CA SER A 333 5.43 -23.37 7.34
C SER A 333 5.31 -22.81 5.91
N GLN A 334 4.75 -21.61 5.78
CA GLN A 334 4.65 -20.89 4.51
C GLN A 334 6.03 -20.42 4.02
N ALA A 335 6.87 -19.89 4.92
CA ALA A 335 8.25 -19.55 4.61
C ALA A 335 9.06 -20.77 4.15
N ALA A 336 8.85 -21.94 4.78
CA ALA A 336 9.47 -23.20 4.38
C ALA A 336 9.02 -23.67 2.99
N ALA A 337 7.71 -23.60 2.68
CA ALA A 337 7.20 -23.91 1.35
C ALA A 337 7.77 -22.96 0.28
N LEU A 338 7.86 -21.67 0.57
CA LEU A 338 8.47 -20.68 -0.32
C LEU A 338 9.97 -20.92 -0.52
N ASN A 339 10.71 -21.26 0.53
CA ASN A 339 12.13 -21.60 0.44
C ASN A 339 12.36 -22.86 -0.41
N ALA A 340 11.56 -23.91 -0.20
CA ALA A 340 11.63 -25.12 -1.01
C ALA A 340 11.31 -24.85 -2.49
N LEU A 341 10.30 -24.00 -2.75
CA LEU A 341 9.97 -23.54 -4.10
C LEU A 341 11.11 -22.76 -4.73
N ALA A 342 11.68 -21.78 -4.00
CA ALA A 342 12.82 -21.00 -4.46
C ALA A 342 14.01 -21.91 -4.80
N ARG A 343 14.33 -22.87 -3.93
CA ARG A 343 15.37 -23.86 -4.17
C ARG A 343 15.09 -24.70 -5.43
N ARG A 344 13.86 -25.14 -5.65
CA ARG A 344 13.46 -25.90 -6.84
C ARG A 344 13.59 -25.09 -8.12
N VAL A 345 13.21 -23.81 -8.09
CA VAL A 345 13.20 -22.92 -9.27
C VAL A 345 14.59 -22.40 -9.61
N HIS A 346 15.39 -22.07 -8.58
CA HIS A 346 16.65 -21.36 -8.75
C HIS A 346 17.89 -22.15 -8.36
N GLY A 347 17.77 -23.25 -7.61
CA GLY A 347 18.93 -23.99 -7.08
C GLY A 347 19.85 -23.06 -6.28
N ALA A 348 21.14 -23.07 -6.60
CA ALA A 348 22.15 -22.16 -6.05
C ALA A 348 22.42 -20.93 -6.95
N ALA A 349 21.50 -20.60 -7.86
CA ALA A 349 21.66 -19.42 -8.69
C ALA A 349 21.73 -18.16 -7.83
N SER A 350 22.61 -17.23 -8.22
CA SER A 350 22.83 -15.99 -7.50
C SER A 350 23.16 -14.82 -8.42
N LEU A 351 22.69 -13.64 -8.07
CA LEU A 351 22.93 -12.39 -8.80
C LEU A 351 23.71 -11.40 -7.94
N PRO A 352 24.65 -10.63 -8.53
CA PRO A 352 25.37 -9.60 -7.79
C PRO A 352 24.42 -8.48 -7.36
N ILE A 353 24.59 -8.01 -6.14
CA ILE A 353 23.87 -6.87 -5.55
C ILE A 353 24.86 -5.81 -5.07
N PRO A 354 24.49 -4.52 -5.02
CA PRO A 354 25.39 -3.45 -4.63
C PRO A 354 25.88 -3.59 -3.19
N THR A 355 24.98 -4.01 -2.29
CA THR A 355 25.26 -4.28 -0.88
C THR A 355 24.39 -5.43 -0.41
N GLY A 356 24.83 -6.16 0.61
CA GLY A 356 23.97 -7.07 1.37
C GLY A 356 22.89 -6.32 2.17
N ILE A 357 22.03 -7.07 2.86
CA ILE A 357 20.93 -6.55 3.66
C ILE A 357 21.01 -7.18 5.05
N GLY A 358 21.00 -6.35 6.09
CA GLY A 358 21.38 -6.74 7.45
C GLY A 358 20.45 -7.71 8.18
N PHE A 359 19.22 -7.94 7.69
CA PHE A 359 18.26 -8.83 8.37
C PHE A 359 18.72 -10.30 8.39
N CYS A 360 19.39 -10.74 7.32
CA CYS A 360 19.94 -12.07 7.16
C CYS A 360 21.13 -11.99 6.19
N LEU A 361 22.34 -11.93 6.72
CA LEU A 361 23.56 -11.69 5.96
C LEU A 361 24.60 -12.76 6.27
N TYR A 362 24.84 -13.65 5.31
CA TYR A 362 25.95 -14.60 5.39
C TYR A 362 27.25 -13.90 4.99
N MET A 363 28.26 -13.92 5.85
CA MET A 363 29.54 -13.22 5.71
C MET A 363 30.68 -14.22 5.75
N ARG A 364 31.51 -14.26 4.70
CA ARG A 364 32.61 -15.22 4.61
C ARG A 364 33.79 -14.78 5.48
N HIS A 365 34.41 -15.74 6.16
CA HIS A 365 35.47 -15.50 7.15
C HIS A 365 36.66 -14.66 6.64
N ASP A 366 37.12 -14.90 5.41
CA ASP A 366 38.23 -14.17 4.75
C ASP A 366 37.83 -12.72 4.42
N CYS A 367 36.57 -12.51 4.03
CA CYS A 367 36.00 -11.18 3.81
C CYS A 367 35.90 -10.40 5.13
N ILE A 368 35.45 -11.05 6.21
CA ILE A 368 35.42 -10.43 7.55
C ILE A 368 36.84 -10.07 8.00
N ALA A 369 37.80 -10.99 7.83
CA ALA A 369 39.19 -10.75 8.21
C ALA A 369 39.83 -9.59 7.45
N ALA A 370 39.51 -9.44 6.15
CA ALA A 370 40.06 -8.40 5.30
C ALA A 370 39.34 -7.04 5.46
N ALA A 371 38.00 -7.04 5.50
CA ALA A 371 37.22 -5.81 5.58
C ALA A 371 37.18 -5.25 7.01
N GLY A 372 37.25 -6.10 8.03
CA GLY A 372 37.03 -5.72 9.44
C GLY A 372 35.56 -5.83 9.85
N GLY A 373 35.22 -5.30 11.03
CA GLY A 373 33.87 -5.31 11.60
C GLY A 373 32.99 -4.13 11.15
N PHE A 374 31.87 -3.94 11.84
CA PHE A 374 31.02 -2.76 11.69
C PHE A 374 31.61 -1.57 12.45
N ARG A 375 31.32 -0.35 11.98
CA ARG A 375 31.84 0.91 12.56
C ARG A 375 30.80 1.55 13.45
N ALA A 376 30.56 0.95 14.62
CA ALA A 376 29.54 1.40 15.57
C ALA A 376 29.76 2.86 16.03
N GLU A 377 31.02 3.32 16.05
CA GLU A 377 31.41 4.70 16.35
C GLU A 377 30.96 5.73 15.29
N ILE A 378 30.58 5.28 14.09
CA ILE A 378 30.07 6.12 13.00
C ILE A 378 28.55 5.98 12.89
N PHE A 379 28.08 4.74 12.74
CA PHE A 379 26.67 4.43 12.47
C PHE A 379 25.81 4.35 13.73
N ALA A 380 26.42 4.40 14.91
CA ALA A 380 25.76 4.37 16.20
C ALA A 380 24.82 3.16 16.32
N GLN A 381 23.51 3.39 16.48
CA GLN A 381 22.55 2.31 16.74
C GLN A 381 22.21 1.43 15.53
N GLY A 382 22.54 1.82 14.29
CA GLY A 382 22.21 1.04 13.10
C GLY A 382 21.88 1.89 11.87
N TYR A 383 21.39 1.24 10.81
CA TYR A 383 21.18 1.76 9.46
C TYR A 383 22.47 2.18 8.75
N GLY A 384 22.90 1.42 7.74
CA GLY A 384 23.99 1.77 6.84
C GLY A 384 25.33 1.10 7.16
N GLU A 385 25.48 0.52 8.34
CA GLU A 385 26.67 -0.22 8.78
C GLU A 385 26.99 -1.42 7.91
N GLU A 386 25.96 -2.11 7.41
CA GLU A 386 26.11 -3.25 6.51
C GLU A 386 26.46 -2.77 5.10
N ASN A 387 25.90 -1.64 4.67
CA ASN A 387 26.23 -1.03 3.39
C ASN A 387 27.70 -0.56 3.39
N ASP A 388 28.13 0.07 4.48
CA ASP A 388 29.52 0.47 4.74
C ASP A 388 30.49 -0.70 4.66
N TRP A 389 30.18 -1.77 5.40
CA TRP A 389 30.98 -2.99 5.39
C TRP A 389 31.08 -3.61 4.00
N CYS A 390 29.95 -3.66 3.28
CA CYS A 390 29.91 -4.13 1.91
C CYS A 390 30.79 -3.28 0.98
N LEU A 391 30.71 -1.95 1.07
CA LEU A 391 31.49 -1.06 0.22
C LEU A 391 33.00 -1.15 0.52
N ARG A 392 33.40 -1.34 1.79
CA ARG A 392 34.80 -1.64 2.14
C ARG A 392 35.26 -2.99 1.58
N ALA A 393 34.44 -4.02 1.72
CA ALA A 393 34.74 -5.34 1.15
C ALA A 393 34.85 -5.28 -0.39
N ALA A 394 33.97 -4.54 -1.05
CA ALA A 394 33.99 -4.33 -2.50
C ALA A 394 35.28 -3.61 -2.96
N ALA A 395 35.74 -2.62 -2.19
CA ALA A 395 37.02 -1.96 -2.44
C ALA A 395 38.23 -2.92 -2.37
N LEU A 396 38.09 -4.05 -1.67
CA LEU A 396 39.10 -5.12 -1.58
C LEU A 396 38.94 -6.23 -2.63
N GLY A 397 37.92 -6.15 -3.49
CA GLY A 397 37.65 -7.11 -4.58
C GLY A 397 36.52 -8.10 -4.30
N PHE A 398 35.93 -8.07 -3.11
CA PHE A 398 34.77 -8.93 -2.79
C PHE A 398 33.50 -8.43 -3.50
N ARG A 399 32.50 -9.30 -3.58
CA ARG A 399 31.17 -9.04 -4.14
C ARG A 399 30.08 -9.58 -3.22
N HIS A 400 28.94 -8.92 -3.25
CA HIS A 400 27.75 -9.31 -2.51
C HIS A 400 26.75 -9.93 -3.47
N ARG A 401 26.04 -10.98 -3.03
CA ARG A 401 25.14 -11.74 -3.90
C ARG A 401 23.79 -12.00 -3.26
N ALA A 402 22.74 -11.92 -4.06
CA ALA A 402 21.43 -12.46 -3.71
C ALA A 402 21.41 -13.97 -4.00
N ALA A 403 21.11 -14.80 -3.01
CA ALA A 403 20.83 -16.22 -3.20
C ALA A 403 19.37 -16.40 -3.61
N LEU A 404 19.14 -16.65 -4.91
CA LEU A 404 17.78 -16.68 -5.46
C LEU A 404 16.98 -17.91 -5.00
N GLY A 405 17.68 -18.99 -4.63
CA GLY A 405 17.07 -20.21 -4.12
C GLY A 405 16.93 -20.28 -2.60
N ALA A 406 17.19 -19.18 -1.88
CA ALA A 406 17.01 -19.09 -0.44
C ALA A 406 15.97 -18.02 -0.10
N TYR A 407 15.08 -18.33 0.83
CA TYR A 407 14.06 -17.41 1.33
C TYR A 407 14.05 -17.44 2.87
N VAL A 408 14.05 -16.26 3.49
CA VAL A 408 13.94 -16.09 4.95
C VAL A 408 12.90 -15.02 5.22
N ALA A 409 11.91 -15.31 6.06
CA ALA A 409 10.88 -14.34 6.39
C ALA A 409 11.41 -13.33 7.42
N HIS A 410 10.96 -12.09 7.32
CA HIS A 410 11.39 -10.97 8.16
C HIS A 410 10.19 -10.10 8.50
N ARG A 411 9.95 -9.87 9.79
CA ARG A 411 8.82 -9.05 10.25
C ARG A 411 8.92 -7.64 9.70
N GLY A 412 10.12 -7.05 9.78
CA GLY A 412 10.38 -5.68 9.35
C GLY A 412 9.53 -4.63 10.10
N GLY A 413 9.83 -3.35 9.88
CA GLY A 413 8.87 -2.28 10.20
C GLY A 413 8.78 -1.81 11.66
N VAL A 414 9.74 -2.09 12.55
CA VAL A 414 9.72 -1.53 13.92
C VAL A 414 10.18 -0.04 13.96
N SER A 415 10.53 0.54 12.81
CA SER A 415 11.22 1.84 12.69
C SER A 415 10.32 3.05 12.47
N PHE A 416 9.07 3.04 12.93
CA PHE A 416 8.14 4.17 12.78
C PHE A 416 8.42 5.37 13.71
N ARG A 417 9.40 5.28 14.61
CA ARG A 417 9.74 6.39 15.53
C ARG A 417 10.48 7.50 14.78
N ALA A 418 10.13 8.75 15.08
CA ALA A 418 10.72 9.93 14.46
C ALA A 418 12.26 9.94 14.48
N ALA A 419 12.84 9.55 15.62
CA ALA A 419 14.29 9.46 15.78
C ALA A 419 14.94 8.36 14.91
N ALA A 420 14.23 7.27 14.60
CA ALA A 420 14.73 6.20 13.73
C ALA A 420 14.76 6.65 12.26
N ARG A 421 13.72 7.36 11.78
CA ARG A 421 13.73 8.00 10.45
C ARG A 421 14.86 9.01 10.33
N GLY A 422 15.02 9.85 11.36
CA GLY A 422 16.13 10.81 11.42
C GLY A 422 17.51 10.13 11.40
N LEU A 423 17.68 9.01 12.09
CA LEU A 423 18.93 8.22 12.07
C LEU A 423 19.19 7.63 10.68
N MET A 424 18.17 7.06 10.03
CA MET A 424 18.28 6.53 8.68
C MET A 424 18.69 7.62 7.67
N GLN A 425 18.09 8.81 7.77
CA GLN A 425 18.48 9.96 6.95
C GLN A 425 19.93 10.38 7.21
N ARG A 426 20.31 10.62 8.48
CA ARG A 426 21.69 10.94 8.89
C ARG A 426 22.68 9.93 8.31
N ASN A 427 22.41 8.64 8.46
CA ASN A 427 23.36 7.61 8.05
C ASN A 427 23.40 7.41 6.53
N THR A 428 22.30 7.71 5.82
CA THR A 428 22.30 7.79 4.35
C THR A 428 23.19 8.93 3.86
N GLU A 429 23.15 10.09 4.51
CA GLU A 429 24.04 11.22 4.20
C GLU A 429 25.51 10.88 4.51
N LEU A 430 25.77 10.18 5.62
CA LEU A 430 27.12 9.68 5.96
C LEU A 430 27.64 8.68 4.92
N LEU A 431 26.80 7.77 4.44
CA LEU A 431 27.16 6.84 3.36
C LEU A 431 27.53 7.57 2.08
N GLU A 432 26.76 8.58 1.66
CA GLU A 432 27.09 9.36 0.46
C GLU A 432 28.40 10.15 0.64
N ARG A 433 28.67 10.63 1.85
CA ARG A 433 29.92 11.33 2.19
C ARG A 433 31.12 10.38 2.17
N LEU A 434 30.99 9.20 2.79
CA LEU A 434 32.05 8.18 2.81
C LEU A 434 32.25 7.54 1.44
N TYR A 435 31.17 7.43 0.67
CA TYR A 435 31.12 6.76 -0.62
C TYR A 435 30.39 7.59 -1.69
N PRO A 436 31.06 8.63 -2.24
CA PRO A 436 30.46 9.45 -3.29
C PRO A 436 29.94 8.61 -4.46
N GLY A 437 28.68 8.84 -4.83
CA GLY A 437 27.98 8.10 -5.89
C GLY A 437 27.20 6.87 -5.39
N TYR A 438 27.12 6.63 -4.09
CA TYR A 438 26.34 5.52 -3.50
C TYR A 438 24.86 5.61 -3.91
N GLY A 439 24.21 6.76 -3.70
CA GLY A 439 22.81 6.96 -4.07
C GLY A 439 22.56 6.78 -5.56
N ALA A 440 23.49 7.25 -6.41
CA ALA A 440 23.41 7.02 -7.86
C ALA A 440 23.56 5.53 -8.23
N MET A 441 24.43 4.80 -7.54
CA MET A 441 24.57 3.36 -7.72
C MET A 441 23.30 2.59 -7.35
N ILE A 442 22.69 2.90 -6.19
CA ILE A 442 21.44 2.27 -5.76
C ILE A 442 20.30 2.60 -6.73
N ARG A 443 20.10 3.87 -7.10
CA ARG A 443 19.08 4.27 -8.08
C ARG A 443 19.25 3.53 -9.41
N ALA A 444 20.49 3.43 -9.91
CA ALA A 444 20.76 2.71 -11.16
C ALA A 444 20.45 1.22 -11.06
N PHE A 445 20.68 0.58 -9.89
CA PHE A 445 20.30 -0.81 -9.67
C PHE A 445 18.78 -0.98 -9.62
N THR A 446 18.08 -0.13 -8.87
CA THR A 446 16.61 -0.14 -8.75
C THR A 446 15.93 0.05 -10.11
N LEU A 447 16.42 0.99 -10.93
CA LEU A 447 15.87 1.24 -12.27
C LEU A 447 16.08 0.07 -13.25
N ARG A 448 17.23 -0.62 -13.16
CA ARG A 448 17.54 -1.76 -14.04
C ARG A 448 16.84 -3.05 -13.61
N ASP A 449 16.62 -3.20 -12.31
CA ASP A 449 15.96 -4.34 -11.67
C ASP A 449 16.44 -5.71 -12.23
N PRO A 450 17.72 -6.07 -12.03
CA PRO A 450 18.27 -7.32 -12.56
C PRO A 450 17.61 -8.56 -11.95
N LEU A 451 16.97 -8.42 -10.79
CA LEU A 451 16.29 -9.50 -10.06
C LEU A 451 14.88 -9.78 -10.61
N ARG A 452 14.34 -8.92 -11.49
CA ARG A 452 12.99 -9.05 -12.03
C ARG A 452 12.69 -10.45 -12.56
N ARG A 453 13.61 -11.03 -13.34
CA ARG A 453 13.42 -12.35 -13.95
C ARG A 453 13.39 -13.49 -12.93
N ALA A 454 14.16 -13.37 -11.86
CA ALA A 454 14.13 -14.34 -10.78
C ALA A 454 12.78 -14.29 -10.04
N ARG A 455 12.33 -13.08 -9.68
CA ARG A 455 11.01 -12.89 -9.05
C ARG A 455 9.85 -13.31 -9.96
N GLU A 456 9.91 -13.00 -11.25
CA GLU A 456 8.94 -13.48 -12.25
C GLU A 456 8.88 -15.02 -12.23
N ALA A 457 10.02 -15.71 -12.33
CA ALA A 457 10.07 -17.18 -12.35
C ALA A 457 9.56 -17.82 -11.04
N LEU A 458 9.88 -17.23 -9.88
CA LEU A 458 9.38 -17.70 -8.59
C LEU A 458 7.86 -17.48 -8.46
N GLY A 459 7.35 -16.30 -8.84
CA GLY A 459 5.90 -16.02 -8.85
C GLY A 459 5.14 -16.91 -9.82
N GLU A 460 5.71 -17.15 -11.00
CA GLU A 460 5.22 -18.09 -12.00
C GLU A 460 5.10 -19.53 -11.46
N ALA A 461 6.10 -19.98 -10.69
CA ALA A 461 6.10 -21.30 -10.07
C ALA A 461 5.15 -21.38 -8.88
N LEU A 462 4.95 -20.28 -8.15
CA LEU A 462 3.97 -20.16 -7.06
C LEU A 462 2.55 -20.32 -7.61
N LEU A 463 2.22 -19.57 -8.68
CA LEU A 463 0.94 -19.71 -9.36
C LEU A 463 0.72 -21.11 -9.96
N ALA A 464 1.78 -21.82 -10.35
CA ALA A 464 1.67 -23.14 -10.95
C ALA A 464 1.50 -24.27 -9.92
N GLN A 465 1.47 -23.99 -8.61
CA GLN A 465 1.20 -25.01 -7.59
C GLN A 465 -0.27 -25.44 -7.53
N ASP A 466 -1.17 -24.54 -7.92
CA ASP A 466 -2.59 -24.85 -8.04
C ASP A 466 -2.88 -25.46 -9.41
N ASP A 467 -3.39 -26.70 -9.40
CA ASP A 467 -3.62 -27.52 -10.58
C ASP A 467 -5.06 -27.46 -11.11
N ARG A 468 -5.94 -26.68 -10.47
CA ARG A 468 -7.32 -26.47 -10.91
C ARG A 468 -7.38 -25.81 -12.29
N PRO A 469 -8.40 -26.11 -13.11
CA PRO A 469 -8.60 -25.41 -14.38
C PRO A 469 -8.86 -23.92 -14.13
N ALA A 470 -8.25 -23.06 -14.95
CA ALA A 470 -8.34 -21.62 -14.78
C ALA A 470 -9.20 -20.93 -15.85
N VAL A 471 -9.79 -19.81 -15.47
CA VAL A 471 -10.47 -18.86 -16.38
C VAL A 471 -9.76 -17.52 -16.30
N LEU A 472 -9.36 -16.98 -17.45
CA LEU A 472 -8.67 -15.69 -17.54
C LEU A 472 -9.67 -14.55 -17.72
N LEU A 473 -9.77 -13.66 -16.75
CA LEU A 473 -10.55 -12.44 -16.77
C LEU A 473 -9.67 -11.27 -17.24
N ILE A 474 -9.93 -10.71 -18.43
CA ILE A 474 -9.17 -9.56 -18.96
C ILE A 474 -9.92 -8.27 -18.62
N THR A 475 -9.28 -7.38 -17.85
CA THR A 475 -9.89 -6.15 -17.33
C THR A 475 -8.89 -4.98 -17.23
N HIS A 476 -9.30 -3.85 -16.68
CA HIS A 476 -8.45 -2.70 -16.32
C HIS A 476 -8.39 -2.51 -14.79
N SER A 477 -7.34 -1.86 -14.27
CA SER A 477 -7.24 -1.58 -12.82
C SER A 477 -7.79 -0.20 -12.39
N HIS A 478 -8.70 0.41 -13.17
CA HIS A 478 -9.29 1.73 -12.88
C HIS A 478 -10.43 1.70 -11.83
N GLY A 479 -10.81 0.51 -11.34
CA GLY A 479 -11.90 0.35 -10.36
C GLY A 479 -13.30 0.43 -10.97
N GLY A 480 -14.28 0.86 -10.15
CA GLY A 480 -15.68 1.05 -10.54
C GLY A 480 -16.48 -0.24 -10.75
N GLY A 481 -17.61 -0.14 -11.45
CA GLY A 481 -18.54 -1.26 -11.66
C GLY A 481 -17.92 -2.46 -12.39
N VAL A 482 -16.93 -2.24 -13.24
CA VAL A 482 -16.18 -3.32 -13.90
C VAL A 482 -15.41 -4.14 -12.87
N ALA A 483 -14.70 -3.47 -11.94
CA ALA A 483 -13.94 -4.15 -10.90
C ALA A 483 -14.86 -4.94 -9.96
N ARG A 484 -15.99 -4.35 -9.56
CA ARG A 484 -17.04 -5.05 -8.78
C ARG A 484 -17.51 -6.32 -9.49
N ARG A 485 -17.89 -6.22 -10.76
CA ARG A 485 -18.38 -7.38 -11.51
C ARG A 485 -17.30 -8.46 -11.71
N VAL A 486 -16.05 -8.07 -11.94
CA VAL A 486 -14.93 -9.01 -12.04
C VAL A 486 -14.68 -9.71 -10.70
N ALA A 487 -14.81 -9.02 -9.57
CA ALA A 487 -14.71 -9.60 -8.22
C ALA A 487 -15.82 -10.62 -7.93
N GLU A 488 -17.08 -10.26 -8.21
CA GLU A 488 -18.22 -11.18 -8.11
C GLU A 488 -18.02 -12.40 -9.01
N ARG A 489 -17.61 -12.18 -10.27
CA ARG A 489 -17.36 -13.26 -11.22
C ARG A 489 -16.22 -14.18 -10.78
N ALA A 490 -15.16 -13.62 -10.22
CA ALA A 490 -14.08 -14.40 -9.64
C ALA A 490 -14.58 -15.28 -8.47
N ALA A 491 -15.47 -14.76 -7.62
CA ALA A 491 -16.09 -15.52 -6.53
C ALA A 491 -17.00 -16.65 -7.07
N GLU A 492 -17.83 -16.38 -8.08
CA GLU A 492 -18.65 -17.39 -8.75
C GLU A 492 -17.80 -18.54 -9.33
N LEU A 493 -16.71 -18.20 -10.02
CA LEU A 493 -15.78 -19.18 -10.60
C LEU A 493 -15.16 -20.07 -9.52
N ARG A 494 -14.76 -19.49 -8.38
CA ARG A 494 -14.25 -20.26 -7.24
C ARG A 494 -15.30 -21.23 -6.71
N GLY A 495 -16.57 -20.81 -6.62
CA GLY A 495 -17.70 -21.67 -6.25
C GLY A 495 -17.97 -22.80 -7.24
N GLN A 496 -17.59 -22.61 -8.51
CA GLN A 496 -17.65 -23.62 -9.58
C GLN A 496 -16.37 -24.47 -9.69
N HIS A 497 -15.49 -24.41 -8.69
CA HIS A 497 -14.17 -25.08 -8.66
C HIS A 497 -13.20 -24.65 -9.79
N PHE A 498 -13.45 -23.53 -10.45
CA PHE A 498 -12.49 -22.88 -11.35
C PHE A 498 -11.60 -21.90 -10.59
N ARG A 499 -10.39 -21.72 -11.12
CA ARG A 499 -9.45 -20.72 -10.63
C ARG A 499 -9.55 -19.43 -11.46
N PRO A 500 -9.96 -18.29 -10.89
CA PRO A 500 -9.93 -17.03 -11.61
C PRO A 500 -8.49 -16.49 -11.70
N LEU A 501 -8.06 -16.14 -12.91
CA LEU A 501 -6.83 -15.41 -13.16
C LEU A 501 -7.20 -14.06 -13.77
N VAL A 502 -6.66 -12.97 -13.25
CA VAL A 502 -7.00 -11.60 -13.69
C VAL A 502 -5.82 -11.03 -14.46
N LEU A 503 -6.06 -10.59 -15.69
CA LEU A 503 -5.12 -9.84 -16.50
C LEU A 503 -5.55 -8.37 -16.55
N ALA A 504 -4.98 -7.54 -15.69
CA ALA A 504 -5.30 -6.13 -15.57
C ALA A 504 -4.22 -5.23 -16.19
N THR A 505 -4.58 -4.05 -16.68
CA THR A 505 -3.60 -3.03 -17.07
C THR A 505 -2.90 -2.50 -15.83
N LYS A 506 -1.57 -2.47 -15.81
CA LYS A 506 -0.82 -1.73 -14.78
C LYS A 506 -0.70 -0.27 -15.19
N PHE A 507 -1.65 0.56 -14.76
CA PHE A 507 -1.59 2.01 -15.00
C PHE A 507 -0.30 2.59 -14.39
N PRO A 508 0.34 3.55 -15.09
CA PRO A 508 1.56 4.14 -14.59
C PRO A 508 1.26 5.07 -13.42
N GLU A 509 2.17 5.11 -12.45
CA GLU A 509 2.17 6.16 -11.41
C GLU A 509 2.46 7.54 -12.02
N ASN A 510 3.26 7.57 -13.10
CA ASN A 510 3.55 8.77 -13.87
C ASN A 510 2.51 8.94 -15.01
N PRO A 511 1.69 10.01 -15.02
CA PRO A 511 0.73 10.29 -16.10
C PRO A 511 1.36 10.40 -17.50
N ASP A 512 2.64 10.76 -17.58
CA ASP A 512 3.37 10.93 -18.85
C ASP A 512 3.97 9.63 -19.40
N ALA A 513 3.77 8.49 -18.72
CA ALA A 513 4.34 7.22 -19.18
C ALA A 513 3.73 6.80 -20.53
N PRO A 514 4.57 6.41 -21.51
CA PRO A 514 4.10 6.14 -22.86
C PRO A 514 3.16 4.93 -22.90
N TYR A 515 2.03 5.09 -23.60
CA TYR A 515 1.14 4.00 -23.97
C TYR A 515 1.80 3.13 -25.07
N PRO A 516 1.60 1.79 -25.07
CA PRO A 516 0.77 0.98 -24.18
C PRO A 516 1.39 0.68 -22.82
N TRP A 517 0.55 0.48 -21.82
CA TRP A 517 1.02 0.06 -20.49
C TRP A 517 1.07 -1.46 -20.34
N PRO A 518 1.96 -1.98 -19.46
CA PRO A 518 2.11 -3.42 -19.27
C PRO A 518 0.84 -4.09 -18.72
N ALA A 519 0.59 -5.33 -19.14
CA ALA A 519 -0.43 -6.18 -18.55
C ALA A 519 0.12 -6.91 -17.32
N GLN A 520 -0.66 -6.98 -16.24
CA GLN A 520 -0.29 -7.64 -14.99
C GLN A 520 -1.22 -8.83 -14.75
N LEU A 521 -0.65 -9.99 -14.43
CA LEU A 521 -1.39 -11.22 -14.12
C LEU A 521 -1.43 -11.46 -12.60
N SER A 522 -2.61 -11.68 -12.04
CA SER A 522 -2.86 -11.99 -10.62
C SER A 522 -3.95 -13.06 -10.45
N GLU A 523 -4.11 -13.57 -9.22
CA GLU A 523 -5.27 -14.40 -8.82
C GLU A 523 -6.35 -13.62 -8.06
N ASP A 524 -5.98 -12.44 -7.53
CA ASP A 524 -6.91 -11.52 -6.91
C ASP A 524 -7.33 -10.40 -7.88
N THR A 525 -8.55 -9.93 -7.68
CA THR A 525 -9.19 -8.83 -8.41
C THR A 525 -8.83 -7.46 -7.84
N ALA A 526 -8.38 -7.42 -6.58
CA ALA A 526 -7.63 -6.27 -6.08
C ALA A 526 -6.27 -6.22 -6.76
N PRO A 527 -5.71 -5.03 -7.07
CA PRO A 527 -4.36 -4.92 -7.59
C PRO A 527 -3.37 -5.34 -6.49
N ASP A 528 -3.10 -6.64 -6.42
CA ASP A 528 -1.89 -7.12 -5.78
C ASP A 528 -0.72 -6.54 -6.54
N ALA A 529 0.29 -6.08 -5.81
CA ALA A 529 1.55 -5.65 -6.37
C ALA A 529 2.39 -6.86 -6.84
N GLY A 530 1.77 -7.73 -7.66
CA GLY A 530 2.34 -8.96 -8.18
C GLY A 530 3.45 -8.69 -9.21
N ASN A 531 4.46 -9.56 -9.20
CA ASN A 531 5.64 -9.49 -10.08
C ASN A 531 5.39 -9.83 -11.55
N LEU A 532 4.21 -10.36 -11.89
CA LEU A 532 3.96 -10.92 -13.22
C LEU A 532 3.46 -9.85 -14.17
N VAL A 533 4.40 -9.01 -14.60
CA VAL A 533 4.15 -7.88 -15.49
C VAL A 533 4.70 -8.19 -16.88
N PHE A 534 3.86 -8.02 -17.89
CA PHE A 534 4.10 -8.35 -19.29
C PHE A 534 3.98 -7.10 -20.16
N PRO A 535 5.11 -6.45 -20.51
CA PRO A 535 5.15 -5.47 -21.59
C PRO A 535 4.75 -6.10 -22.92
N LEU A 536 3.60 -5.73 -23.45
CA LEU A 536 3.05 -6.26 -24.71
C LEU A 536 3.35 -5.31 -25.88
N PRO A 537 3.58 -5.84 -27.10
CA PRO A 537 3.48 -7.25 -27.50
C PRO A 537 4.74 -8.09 -27.21
N ALA A 538 5.86 -7.45 -26.84
CA ALA A 538 7.17 -8.11 -26.73
C ALA A 538 7.19 -9.37 -25.82
N ARG A 539 6.38 -9.39 -24.75
CA ARG A 539 6.29 -10.51 -23.80
C ARG A 539 5.07 -11.41 -24.00
N LEU A 540 4.29 -11.23 -25.06
CA LEU A 540 3.11 -12.09 -25.33
C LEU A 540 3.46 -13.59 -25.36
N PRO A 541 4.54 -14.06 -26.02
CA PRO A 541 4.87 -15.49 -26.01
C PRO A 541 5.14 -16.06 -24.61
N ALA A 542 5.72 -15.25 -23.71
CA ALA A 542 5.95 -15.66 -22.32
C ALA A 542 4.63 -15.77 -21.55
N LEU A 543 3.74 -14.78 -21.71
CA LEU A 543 2.40 -14.82 -21.14
C LEU A 543 1.62 -16.06 -21.61
N LEU A 544 1.60 -16.33 -22.92
CA LEU A 544 0.90 -17.49 -23.47
C LEU A 544 1.46 -18.83 -22.96
N ARG A 545 2.78 -18.97 -22.78
CA ARG A 545 3.37 -20.17 -22.16
C ARG A 545 2.92 -20.34 -20.72
N LEU A 546 2.90 -19.25 -19.95
CA LEU A 546 2.42 -19.27 -18.57
C LEU A 546 0.95 -19.66 -18.50
N LEU A 547 0.07 -19.02 -19.27
CA LEU A 547 -1.37 -19.30 -19.28
C LEU A 547 -1.67 -20.77 -19.65
N ARG A 548 -0.90 -21.38 -20.57
CA ARG A 548 -0.99 -22.81 -20.86
C ARG A 548 -0.59 -23.66 -19.65
N ARG A 549 0.50 -23.33 -18.97
CA ARG A 549 0.95 -24.04 -17.75
C ARG A 549 -0.07 -23.92 -16.61
N LEU A 550 -0.71 -22.76 -16.49
CA LEU A 550 -1.78 -22.49 -15.52
C LEU A 550 -3.14 -23.10 -15.94
N ARG A 551 -3.17 -23.93 -16.99
CA ARG A 551 -4.38 -24.65 -17.45
C ARG A 551 -5.57 -23.72 -17.71
N VAL A 552 -5.32 -22.56 -18.29
CA VAL A 552 -6.40 -21.65 -18.71
C VAL A 552 -7.23 -22.33 -19.81
N ARG A 553 -8.53 -22.49 -19.54
CA ARG A 553 -9.49 -23.16 -20.44
C ARG A 553 -10.46 -22.20 -21.13
N ARG A 554 -10.59 -20.99 -20.60
CA ARG A 554 -11.50 -19.96 -21.13
C ARG A 554 -10.96 -18.57 -20.85
N VAL A 555 -11.29 -17.63 -21.73
CA VAL A 555 -11.08 -16.19 -21.51
C VAL A 555 -12.43 -15.49 -21.39
N GLU A 556 -12.59 -14.62 -20.40
CA GLU A 556 -13.68 -13.66 -20.31
C GLU A 556 -13.10 -12.26 -20.50
N LEU A 557 -13.47 -11.59 -21.59
CA LEU A 557 -13.03 -10.24 -21.91
C LEU A 557 -14.02 -9.24 -21.32
N HIS A 558 -13.63 -8.58 -20.23
CA HIS A 558 -14.42 -7.52 -19.59
C HIS A 558 -14.05 -6.15 -20.13
N HIS A 559 -12.76 -5.80 -20.17
CA HIS A 559 -12.34 -4.50 -20.69
C HIS A 559 -10.85 -4.47 -21.09
N THR A 560 -10.51 -3.72 -22.15
CA THR A 560 -9.11 -3.54 -22.60
C THR A 560 -8.52 -2.15 -22.32
N LEU A 561 -9.07 -1.37 -21.38
CA LEU A 561 -8.64 0.03 -21.21
C LEU A 561 -7.17 0.10 -20.79
N GLY A 562 -6.35 0.81 -21.55
CA GLY A 562 -4.92 0.99 -21.28
C GLY A 562 -4.03 -0.20 -21.66
N HIS A 563 -4.62 -1.34 -22.06
CA HIS A 563 -3.88 -2.48 -22.60
C HIS A 563 -3.38 -2.20 -24.02
N HIS A 564 -2.30 -2.89 -24.41
CA HIS A 564 -1.93 -3.05 -25.82
C HIS A 564 -2.95 -3.96 -26.54
N ALA A 565 -3.23 -3.70 -27.82
CA ALA A 565 -4.21 -4.47 -28.61
C ALA A 565 -3.97 -5.99 -28.64
N ALA A 566 -2.73 -6.44 -28.43
CA ALA A 566 -2.36 -7.85 -28.37
C ALA A 566 -3.13 -8.68 -27.33
N VAL A 567 -3.69 -8.07 -26.27
CA VAL A 567 -4.50 -8.82 -25.29
C VAL A 567 -5.76 -9.43 -25.91
N ARG A 568 -6.29 -8.81 -26.96
CA ARG A 568 -7.52 -9.25 -27.67
C ARG A 568 -7.33 -10.58 -28.40
N GLY A 569 -6.10 -10.91 -28.77
CA GLY A 569 -5.76 -12.15 -29.47
C GLY A 569 -5.41 -13.33 -28.55
N ILE A 570 -5.45 -13.16 -27.22
CA ILE A 570 -4.98 -14.19 -26.28
C ILE A 570 -5.77 -15.50 -26.41
N ALA A 571 -7.10 -15.42 -26.45
CA ALA A 571 -7.95 -16.61 -26.54
C ALA A 571 -7.70 -17.40 -27.85
N GLN A 572 -7.62 -16.68 -28.97
CA GLN A 572 -7.31 -17.25 -30.28
C GLN A 572 -5.91 -17.92 -30.27
N ALA A 573 -4.90 -17.25 -29.72
CA ALA A 573 -3.54 -17.78 -29.64
C ALA A 573 -3.42 -19.01 -28.72
N LEU A 574 -4.33 -19.16 -27.76
CA LEU A 574 -4.45 -20.32 -26.89
C LEU A 574 -5.36 -21.42 -27.46
N ALA A 575 -6.10 -21.14 -28.55
CA ALA A 575 -7.13 -22.01 -29.12
C ALA A 575 -8.20 -22.43 -28.09
N ILE A 576 -8.69 -21.46 -27.31
CA ILE A 576 -9.72 -21.66 -26.28
C ILE A 576 -10.89 -20.68 -26.49
N PRO A 577 -12.10 -21.00 -25.99
CA PRO A 577 -13.26 -20.11 -26.12
C PRO A 577 -13.05 -18.77 -25.40
N GLN A 578 -13.58 -17.71 -26.01
CA GLN A 578 -13.64 -16.36 -25.44
C GLN A 578 -15.09 -15.92 -25.27
N ASP A 579 -15.41 -15.42 -24.09
CA ASP A 579 -16.64 -14.66 -23.86
C ASP A 579 -16.34 -13.17 -23.85
N ILE A 580 -17.28 -12.36 -24.32
CA ILE A 580 -17.21 -10.89 -24.24
C ILE A 580 -18.33 -10.41 -23.32
N VAL A 581 -17.95 -9.71 -22.25
CA VAL A 581 -18.89 -9.12 -21.28
C VAL A 581 -18.96 -7.62 -21.54
N VAL A 582 -20.14 -7.10 -21.89
CA VAL A 582 -20.32 -5.68 -22.23
C VAL A 582 -20.47 -4.86 -20.96
N HIS A 583 -19.50 -3.97 -20.70
CA HIS A 583 -19.54 -3.03 -19.57
C HIS A 583 -19.87 -1.60 -19.98
N ASP A 584 -19.49 -1.23 -21.20
CA ASP A 584 -19.66 0.10 -21.76
C ASP A 584 -19.78 0.05 -23.30
N TYR A 585 -19.66 1.21 -23.94
CA TYR A 585 -19.79 1.33 -25.40
C TYR A 585 -18.45 1.37 -26.13
N ALA A 586 -17.34 0.96 -25.50
CA ALA A 586 -16.01 0.95 -26.10
C ALA A 586 -15.92 0.12 -27.39
N LEU A 587 -16.83 -0.86 -27.57
CA LEU A 587 -16.91 -1.69 -28.78
C LEU A 587 -17.29 -0.91 -30.03
N PHE A 588 -17.99 0.22 -29.94
CA PHE A 588 -18.44 0.97 -31.13
C PHE A 588 -18.33 2.49 -30.99
N CYS A 589 -18.11 3.01 -29.79
CA CYS A 589 -17.96 4.43 -29.52
C CYS A 589 -16.58 4.73 -28.92
N PRO A 590 -15.70 5.46 -29.63
CA PRO A 590 -14.39 5.87 -29.10
C PRO A 590 -14.45 6.74 -27.84
N ARG A 591 -15.62 7.26 -27.46
CA ARG A 591 -15.84 8.08 -26.25
C ARG A 591 -16.41 7.28 -25.09
N ILE A 592 -16.63 5.97 -25.27
CA ILE A 592 -17.15 4.96 -24.31
C ILE A 592 -18.53 5.23 -23.68
N SER A 593 -19.07 6.45 -23.80
CA SER A 593 -20.22 6.94 -23.04
C SER A 593 -21.41 7.40 -23.89
N LEU A 594 -21.28 7.44 -25.22
CA LEU A 594 -22.32 7.97 -26.14
C LEU A 594 -22.75 9.42 -25.86
N VAL A 595 -21.95 10.17 -25.11
CA VAL A 595 -22.20 11.57 -24.76
C VAL A 595 -21.25 12.48 -25.54
N ALA A 596 -21.79 13.48 -26.24
CA ALA A 596 -21.08 14.45 -27.07
C ALA A 596 -21.24 15.87 -26.51
N ARG A 597 -20.28 16.75 -26.78
CA ARG A 597 -20.52 18.20 -26.76
C ARG A 597 -21.03 18.64 -28.13
N ASP A 598 -22.01 19.55 -28.14
CA ASP A 598 -22.53 20.09 -29.39
C ASP A 598 -21.39 20.74 -30.19
N ALA A 599 -21.29 20.38 -31.48
CA ALA A 599 -20.52 21.19 -32.42
C ALA A 599 -21.25 22.53 -32.59
N PRO A 600 -20.55 23.67 -32.71
CA PRO A 600 -21.21 24.92 -33.04
C PRO A 600 -21.94 24.70 -34.36
N GLU A 601 -23.22 25.09 -34.41
CA GLU A 601 -24.01 25.05 -35.63
C GLU A 601 -23.18 25.67 -36.78
N ILE A 602 -22.74 24.86 -37.74
CA ILE A 602 -22.54 25.39 -39.08
C ILE A 602 -23.96 25.64 -39.59
N ARG A 603 -24.50 26.81 -39.23
CA ARG A 603 -25.66 27.34 -39.94
C ARG A 603 -25.29 27.35 -41.41
N ALA A 604 -26.21 26.87 -42.24
CA ALA A 604 -26.08 26.83 -43.69
C ALA A 604 -25.84 28.26 -44.25
N ALA A 605 -24.58 28.69 -44.24
CA ALA A 605 -24.06 29.78 -45.01
C ALA A 605 -22.87 29.20 -45.77
N ARG A 606 -22.86 29.43 -47.09
CA ARG A 606 -21.87 28.88 -48.04
C ARG A 606 -20.44 29.01 -47.48
N PRO A 607 -19.59 27.98 -47.60
CA PRO A 607 -18.20 28.12 -47.19
C PRO A 607 -17.49 29.10 -48.13
N GLU A 608 -16.99 30.20 -47.59
CA GLU A 608 -15.93 30.99 -48.23
C GLU A 608 -14.67 30.10 -48.31
N PRO A 609 -14.00 30.00 -49.46
CA PRO A 609 -12.79 29.19 -49.59
C PRO A 609 -11.65 29.79 -48.75
N GLY A 610 -11.23 29.12 -47.67
CA GLY A 610 -9.98 29.48 -46.99
C GLY A 610 -9.87 29.28 -45.47
N MET A 611 -10.90 28.84 -44.74
CA MET A 611 -10.79 28.66 -43.28
C MET A 611 -11.04 27.23 -42.82
N LEU A 612 -9.97 26.55 -42.41
CA LEU A 612 -10.03 25.34 -41.60
C LEU A 612 -10.29 25.74 -40.14
N THR A 613 -11.25 25.06 -39.51
CA THR A 613 -11.55 25.01 -38.06
C THR A 613 -12.43 26.14 -37.50
N ALA A 614 -13.74 25.90 -37.48
CA ALA A 614 -14.60 26.48 -36.45
C ALA A 614 -14.32 25.74 -35.12
N ARG A 615 -13.74 26.46 -34.16
CA ARG A 615 -13.56 25.99 -32.78
C ARG A 615 -14.95 25.98 -32.09
N PRO A 616 -15.37 24.91 -31.39
CA PRO A 616 -16.60 24.94 -30.62
C PRO A 616 -16.57 26.04 -29.56
N ALA A 617 -17.67 26.78 -29.44
CA ALA A 617 -17.83 27.80 -28.40
C ALA A 617 -17.72 27.14 -27.00
N PRO A 618 -16.95 27.72 -26.07
CA PRO A 618 -16.96 27.29 -24.68
C PRO A 618 -18.36 27.50 -24.08
N GLY A 619 -19.00 26.45 -23.55
CA GLY A 619 -20.17 26.62 -22.68
C GLY A 619 -21.34 25.65 -22.85
N THR A 620 -21.40 24.83 -23.90
CA THR A 620 -22.53 23.89 -24.07
C THR A 620 -22.33 22.62 -23.22
N PRO A 621 -23.29 22.25 -22.34
CA PRO A 621 -23.18 21.03 -21.56
C PRO A 621 -23.25 19.80 -22.47
N PRO A 622 -22.57 18.71 -22.10
CA PRO A 622 -22.59 17.48 -22.88
C PRO A 622 -24.00 16.85 -22.89
N ARG A 623 -24.33 16.16 -23.97
CA ARG A 623 -25.64 15.48 -24.17
C ARG A 623 -25.46 14.10 -24.78
N TYR A 624 -26.41 13.21 -24.52
CA TYR A 624 -26.50 11.94 -25.25
C TYR A 624 -26.62 12.22 -26.76
N CYS A 625 -25.72 11.63 -27.55
CA CYS A 625 -25.60 11.95 -28.97
C CYS A 625 -26.65 11.31 -29.87
N GLY A 626 -27.53 10.46 -29.33
CA GLY A 626 -28.55 9.77 -30.12
C GLY A 626 -28.04 8.60 -30.97
N GLU A 627 -26.75 8.25 -30.86
CA GLU A 627 -26.09 7.20 -31.66
C GLU A 627 -26.25 7.42 -33.18
N PRO A 628 -25.67 8.50 -33.73
CA PRO A 628 -25.81 8.79 -35.15
C PRO A 628 -25.13 7.70 -36.00
N GLY A 629 -25.46 7.66 -37.30
CA GLY A 629 -24.76 6.78 -38.24
C GLY A 629 -23.24 7.08 -38.32
N ILE A 630 -22.50 6.23 -39.03
CA ILE A 630 -21.02 6.27 -39.08
C ILE A 630 -20.46 7.67 -39.37
N ALA A 631 -21.03 8.39 -40.34
CA ALA A 631 -20.60 9.76 -40.68
C ALA A 631 -20.77 10.74 -39.50
N GLY A 632 -21.88 10.64 -38.76
CA GLY A 632 -22.12 11.45 -37.57
C GLY A 632 -21.20 11.05 -36.41
N CYS A 633 -20.92 9.76 -36.22
CA CYS A 633 -19.95 9.30 -35.23
C CYS A 633 -18.53 9.80 -35.53
N ILE A 634 -18.12 9.82 -36.81
CA ILE A 634 -16.83 10.40 -37.22
C ILE A 634 -16.77 11.90 -36.88
N ALA A 635 -17.82 12.66 -37.20
CA ALA A 635 -17.89 14.08 -36.86
C ALA A 635 -17.81 14.30 -35.34
N CYS A 636 -18.53 13.48 -34.59
CA CYS A 636 -18.58 13.54 -33.13
C CYS A 636 -17.21 13.27 -32.49
N CYS A 637 -16.48 12.25 -32.96
CA CYS A 637 -15.16 11.88 -32.42
C CYS A 637 -14.02 12.82 -32.85
N LYS A 638 -14.23 13.73 -33.80
CA LYS A 638 -13.27 14.80 -34.12
C LYS A 638 -13.28 15.94 -33.10
N HIS A 639 -14.41 16.16 -32.43
CA HIS A 639 -14.62 17.29 -31.51
C HIS A 639 -14.24 16.95 -30.06
N ASP A 640 -14.58 15.75 -29.61
CA ASP A 640 -14.27 15.27 -28.26
C ASP A 640 -13.09 14.29 -28.27
N LYS A 641 -12.20 14.38 -27.26
CA LYS A 641 -11.10 13.42 -27.09
C LYS A 641 -11.65 12.00 -26.94
N SER A 642 -10.99 11.02 -27.55
CA SER A 642 -11.32 9.61 -27.35
C SER A 642 -11.11 9.22 -25.88
N GLY A 643 -12.05 8.45 -25.33
CA GLY A 643 -11.90 7.73 -24.06
C GLY A 643 -11.15 6.41 -24.22
N LEU A 644 -10.80 6.04 -25.46
CA LEU A 644 -9.91 4.93 -25.77
C LEU A 644 -8.49 5.47 -25.91
N PHE A 645 -7.52 4.74 -25.35
CA PHE A 645 -6.09 5.01 -25.58
C PHE A 645 -5.61 4.58 -26.98
N GLU A 646 -6.43 3.78 -27.68
CA GLU A 646 -6.14 3.28 -29.02
C GLU A 646 -6.67 4.25 -30.09
N ALA A 647 -5.79 4.76 -30.96
CA ALA A 647 -6.13 5.71 -32.01
C ALA A 647 -6.76 5.01 -33.24
N LEU A 648 -7.97 4.45 -33.09
CA LEU A 648 -8.71 3.85 -34.20
C LEU A 648 -9.85 4.74 -34.70
N PRO A 649 -9.93 4.97 -36.02
CA PRO A 649 -11.11 5.57 -36.63
C PRO A 649 -12.36 4.71 -36.38
N VAL A 650 -13.53 5.36 -36.31
CA VAL A 650 -14.82 4.70 -36.07
C VAL A 650 -15.06 3.47 -36.98
N PRO A 651 -14.85 3.53 -38.31
CA PRO A 651 -15.06 2.36 -39.17
C PRO A 651 -14.15 1.17 -38.81
N ALA A 652 -12.89 1.43 -38.44
CA ALA A 652 -11.94 0.39 -38.07
C ALA A 652 -12.28 -0.23 -36.70
N LEU A 653 -12.75 0.60 -35.76
CA LEU A 653 -13.29 0.13 -34.48
C LEU A 653 -14.48 -0.82 -34.71
N LEU A 654 -15.46 -0.42 -35.54
CA LEU A 654 -16.62 -1.25 -35.85
C LEU A 654 -16.24 -2.56 -36.52
N ALA A 655 -15.36 -2.53 -37.53
CA ALA A 655 -14.92 -3.74 -38.24
C ALA A 655 -14.23 -4.75 -37.29
N ARG A 656 -13.33 -4.26 -36.42
CA ARG A 656 -12.63 -5.08 -35.43
C ARG A 656 -13.58 -5.66 -34.39
N SER A 657 -14.48 -4.84 -33.84
CA SER A 657 -15.46 -5.31 -32.86
C SER A 657 -16.46 -6.29 -33.46
N ALA A 658 -16.87 -6.11 -34.72
CA ALA A 658 -17.73 -7.08 -35.41
C ALA A 658 -17.06 -8.45 -35.53
N ALA A 659 -15.78 -8.49 -35.91
CA ALA A 659 -15.01 -9.73 -35.98
C ALA A 659 -14.87 -10.40 -34.61
N GLU A 660 -14.56 -9.63 -33.56
CA GLU A 660 -14.44 -10.15 -32.19
C GLU A 660 -15.75 -10.69 -31.65
N LEU A 661 -16.86 -9.97 -31.84
CA LEU A 661 -18.19 -10.39 -31.39
C LEU A 661 -18.69 -11.64 -32.14
N THR A 662 -18.37 -11.75 -33.43
CA THR A 662 -18.72 -12.93 -34.24
C THR A 662 -17.92 -14.16 -33.82
N ALA A 663 -16.66 -13.98 -33.45
CA ALA A 663 -15.79 -15.07 -33.02
C ALA A 663 -15.98 -15.46 -31.53
N ALA A 664 -16.68 -14.64 -30.74
CA ALA A 664 -16.93 -14.91 -29.34
C ALA A 664 -17.84 -16.13 -29.16
N ALA A 665 -17.52 -16.99 -28.19
CA ALA A 665 -18.37 -18.10 -27.80
C ALA A 665 -19.68 -17.60 -27.19
N ARG A 666 -19.63 -16.50 -26.42
CA ARG A 666 -20.80 -15.79 -25.90
C ARG A 666 -20.54 -14.28 -25.88
N VAL A 667 -21.60 -13.52 -26.10
CA VAL A 667 -21.64 -12.07 -25.87
C VAL A 667 -22.68 -11.82 -24.80
N ILE A 668 -22.28 -11.25 -23.67
CA ILE A 668 -23.13 -11.07 -22.49
C ILE A 668 -23.38 -9.58 -22.29
N ALA A 669 -24.64 -9.19 -22.21
CA ALA A 669 -25.06 -7.82 -21.94
C ALA A 669 -25.81 -7.73 -20.60
N PRO A 670 -25.54 -6.69 -19.79
CA PRO A 670 -26.19 -6.51 -18.50
C PRO A 670 -27.70 -6.26 -18.58
N SER A 671 -28.16 -5.67 -19.68
CA SER A 671 -29.55 -5.23 -19.83
C SER A 671 -30.05 -5.43 -21.26
N ALA A 672 -31.37 -5.45 -21.40
CA ALA A 672 -32.00 -5.54 -22.71
C ALA A 672 -31.69 -4.28 -23.55
N ASP A 673 -31.58 -3.10 -22.93
CA ASP A 673 -31.18 -1.86 -23.59
C ASP A 673 -29.76 -1.98 -24.15
N THR A 674 -28.81 -2.49 -23.36
CA THR A 674 -27.44 -2.71 -23.80
C THR A 674 -27.40 -3.71 -24.96
N ALA A 675 -28.15 -4.81 -24.87
CA ALA A 675 -28.24 -5.80 -25.93
C ALA A 675 -28.83 -5.23 -27.24
N ARG A 676 -29.89 -4.42 -27.16
CA ARG A 676 -30.49 -3.74 -28.32
C ARG A 676 -29.52 -2.77 -28.99
N ARG A 677 -28.74 -2.02 -28.21
CA ARG A 677 -27.72 -1.11 -28.76
C ARG A 677 -26.60 -1.87 -29.47
N ILE A 678 -26.08 -2.94 -28.87
CA ILE A 678 -25.09 -3.80 -29.53
C ILE A 678 -25.64 -4.37 -30.83
N ALA A 679 -26.86 -4.91 -30.84
CA ALA A 679 -27.49 -5.46 -32.03
C ALA A 679 -27.75 -4.40 -33.13
N ARG A 680 -27.93 -3.13 -32.76
CA ARG A 680 -28.09 -2.01 -33.70
C ARG A 680 -26.78 -1.74 -34.47
N HIS A 681 -25.64 -1.76 -33.79
CA HIS A 681 -24.34 -1.51 -34.43
C HIS A 681 -23.74 -2.75 -35.09
N PHE A 682 -24.12 -3.95 -34.65
CA PHE A 682 -23.64 -5.22 -35.17
C PHE A 682 -24.81 -6.14 -35.55
N PRO A 683 -25.40 -5.95 -36.73
CA PRO A 683 -26.47 -6.82 -37.23
C PRO A 683 -26.00 -8.27 -37.26
N GLY A 684 -26.79 -9.17 -36.68
CA GLY A 684 -26.47 -10.60 -36.54
C GLY A 684 -25.96 -11.00 -35.15
N ILE A 685 -25.49 -10.06 -34.35
CA ILE A 685 -25.13 -10.33 -32.94
C ILE A 685 -26.38 -10.25 -32.07
N ARG A 686 -26.55 -11.23 -31.18
CA ARG A 686 -27.64 -11.31 -30.19
C ARG A 686 -27.04 -11.61 -28.81
N PRO A 687 -26.73 -10.58 -28.01
CA PRO A 687 -26.18 -10.80 -26.68
C PRO A 687 -27.15 -11.55 -25.75
N GLU A 688 -26.61 -12.45 -24.94
CA GLU A 688 -27.30 -13.02 -23.78
C GLU A 688 -27.51 -11.93 -22.74
N VAL A 689 -28.75 -11.70 -22.31
CA VAL A 689 -29.06 -10.70 -21.28
C VAL A 689 -28.92 -11.36 -19.90
N THR A 690 -28.03 -10.85 -19.07
CA THR A 690 -27.82 -11.32 -17.70
C THR A 690 -27.63 -10.12 -16.79
N GLY A 691 -28.59 -9.87 -15.89
CA GLY A 691 -28.47 -8.81 -14.90
C GLY A 691 -27.36 -9.10 -13.87
N TRP A 692 -26.74 -8.05 -13.34
CA TRP A 692 -25.70 -8.20 -12.32
C TRP A 692 -26.25 -8.38 -10.90
N GLU A 693 -27.46 -7.87 -10.65
CA GLU A 693 -28.13 -7.92 -9.36
C GLU A 693 -29.57 -8.40 -9.55
N ASP A 694 -30.11 -9.08 -8.53
CA ASP A 694 -31.48 -9.60 -8.56
C ASP A 694 -32.46 -8.55 -8.04
N ASP A 695 -33.04 -7.80 -8.97
CA ASP A 695 -34.05 -6.79 -8.66
C ASP A 695 -35.38 -7.38 -8.17
N THR A 696 -35.60 -8.71 -8.29
CA THR A 696 -36.84 -9.37 -7.86
C THR A 696 -36.90 -9.57 -6.34
N LEU A 697 -35.77 -9.45 -5.65
CA LEU A 697 -35.70 -9.55 -4.20
C LEU A 697 -36.62 -8.50 -3.53
N PRO A 698 -37.35 -8.86 -2.46
CA PRO A 698 -38.23 -7.93 -1.77
C PRO A 698 -37.43 -6.80 -1.12
N MET A 699 -37.88 -5.56 -1.32
CA MET A 699 -37.27 -4.36 -0.76
C MET A 699 -38.37 -3.46 -0.18
N THR A 700 -38.12 -2.88 0.99
CA THR A 700 -39.07 -1.96 1.64
C THR A 700 -38.68 -0.53 1.31
N LEU A 701 -39.57 0.19 0.62
CA LEU A 701 -39.37 1.60 0.25
C LEU A 701 -40.27 2.52 1.06
N THR A 702 -39.71 3.65 1.47
CA THR A 702 -40.41 4.67 2.26
C THR A 702 -40.91 5.77 1.33
N PRO A 703 -42.22 6.09 1.32
CA PRO A 703 -42.73 7.24 0.60
C PRO A 703 -42.09 8.54 1.12
N PRO A 704 -41.72 9.50 0.25
CA PRO A 704 -41.14 10.76 0.69
C PRO A 704 -42.16 11.58 1.50
N PRO A 705 -41.73 12.27 2.58
CA PRO A 705 -42.62 13.12 3.37
C PRO A 705 -43.11 14.34 2.56
N PRO A 706 -44.23 14.96 2.99
CA PRO A 706 -44.64 16.26 2.47
C PRO A 706 -43.70 17.37 2.96
N GLY A 707 -43.49 18.41 2.14
CA GLY A 707 -42.65 19.56 2.49
C GLY A 707 -41.21 19.40 2.01
N ARG A 708 -40.24 19.80 2.83
CA ARG A 708 -38.81 19.80 2.47
C ARG A 708 -38.28 18.41 2.15
N ARG A 709 -37.56 18.28 1.04
CA ARG A 709 -36.99 17.01 0.55
C ARG A 709 -35.48 17.04 0.42
N ARG A 710 -34.84 15.96 0.87
CA ARG A 710 -33.42 15.67 0.70
C ARG A 710 -33.25 14.58 -0.36
N ILE A 711 -32.61 14.94 -1.47
CA ILE A 711 -32.46 14.09 -2.64
C ILE A 711 -31.06 13.49 -2.67
N ALA A 712 -30.95 12.17 -2.56
CA ALA A 712 -29.70 11.45 -2.72
C ALA A 712 -29.26 11.44 -4.19
N VAL A 713 -27.98 11.72 -4.44
CA VAL A 713 -27.33 11.49 -5.73
C VAL A 713 -26.09 10.64 -5.48
N ILE A 714 -26.08 9.39 -5.97
CA ILE A 714 -25.13 8.38 -5.50
C ILE A 714 -24.03 8.12 -6.54
N GLY A 715 -22.78 8.11 -6.10
CA GLY A 715 -21.60 7.73 -6.87
C GLY A 715 -20.69 8.90 -7.28
N GLY A 716 -19.76 8.63 -8.20
CA GLY A 716 -18.88 9.64 -8.78
C GLY A 716 -19.60 10.48 -9.85
N ILE A 717 -19.93 11.72 -9.56
CA ILE A 717 -20.75 12.58 -10.43
C ILE A 717 -19.87 13.40 -11.38
N GLY A 718 -19.52 12.79 -12.50
CA GLY A 718 -18.84 13.45 -13.62
C GLY A 718 -19.80 14.00 -14.69
N PRO A 719 -19.26 14.57 -15.78
CA PRO A 719 -20.07 15.17 -16.86
C PRO A 719 -21.10 14.20 -17.48
N THR A 720 -20.74 12.94 -17.71
CA THR A 720 -21.63 11.91 -18.26
C THR A 720 -22.69 11.44 -17.28
N LYS A 721 -22.42 11.59 -15.97
CA LYS A 721 -23.33 11.25 -14.87
C LYS A 721 -24.24 12.42 -14.48
N GLY A 722 -24.25 13.50 -15.27
CA GLY A 722 -25.20 14.61 -15.09
C GLY A 722 -24.72 15.75 -14.21
N PHE A 723 -23.40 15.92 -14.01
CA PHE A 723 -22.83 17.01 -13.20
C PHE A 723 -23.42 18.41 -13.53
N ASP A 724 -23.45 18.78 -14.81
CA ASP A 724 -23.92 20.11 -15.23
C ASP A 724 -25.41 20.32 -14.93
N LEU A 725 -26.22 19.27 -15.08
CA LEU A 725 -27.64 19.29 -14.74
C LEU A 725 -27.83 19.41 -13.23
N LEU A 726 -27.12 18.61 -12.43
CA LEU A 726 -27.21 18.65 -10.97
C LEU A 726 -26.85 20.05 -10.44
N HIS A 727 -25.77 20.63 -10.96
CA HIS A 727 -25.38 22.01 -10.66
C HIS A 727 -26.47 23.02 -11.05
N ALA A 728 -27.12 22.85 -12.21
CA ALA A 728 -28.24 23.69 -12.62
C ALA A 728 -29.47 23.54 -11.70
N CYS A 729 -29.78 22.32 -11.24
CA CYS A 729 -30.84 22.04 -10.26
C CYS A 729 -30.56 22.72 -8.91
N GLY A 730 -29.34 22.64 -8.39
CA GLY A 730 -28.96 23.32 -7.15
C GLY A 730 -29.04 24.84 -7.26
N ARG A 731 -28.59 25.41 -8.38
CA ARG A 731 -28.72 26.86 -8.65
C ARG A 731 -30.18 27.30 -8.73
N ASP A 732 -31.01 26.56 -9.44
CA ASP A 732 -32.44 26.84 -9.54
C ASP A 732 -33.13 26.74 -8.17
N ALA A 733 -32.81 25.71 -7.37
CA ALA A 733 -33.35 25.57 -6.02
C ALA A 733 -32.94 26.74 -5.10
N ALA A 734 -31.71 27.25 -5.25
CA ALA A 734 -31.26 28.43 -4.52
C ALA A 734 -31.99 29.71 -4.97
N ILE A 735 -32.10 29.93 -6.28
CA ILE A 735 -32.74 31.11 -6.86
C ILE A 735 -34.24 31.16 -6.51
N ARG A 736 -34.93 30.03 -6.60
CA ARG A 736 -36.37 29.92 -6.29
C ARG A 736 -36.66 29.66 -4.81
N ASN A 737 -35.62 29.59 -3.97
CA ASN A 737 -35.71 29.25 -2.54
C ASN A 737 -36.57 28.00 -2.27
N LEU A 738 -36.34 26.93 -3.04
CA LEU A 738 -37.11 25.69 -2.89
C LEU A 738 -36.74 24.97 -1.59
N GLU A 739 -37.70 24.23 -1.05
CA GLU A 739 -37.45 23.28 0.05
C GLU A 739 -36.84 21.97 -0.47
N LEU A 740 -35.75 22.09 -1.23
CA LEU A 740 -35.09 20.98 -1.91
C LEU A 740 -33.58 21.08 -1.70
N ASP A 741 -32.99 20.01 -1.15
CA ASP A 741 -31.55 19.87 -1.00
C ASP A 741 -31.08 18.60 -1.71
N PHE A 742 -29.89 18.64 -2.30
CA PHE A 742 -29.24 17.48 -2.92
C PHE A 742 -28.05 17.04 -2.08
N ILE A 743 -27.91 15.73 -1.88
CA ILE A 743 -26.81 15.15 -1.12
C ILE A 743 -26.09 14.16 -2.03
N VAL A 744 -24.91 14.53 -2.49
CA VAL A 744 -24.02 13.67 -3.27
C VAL A 744 -23.35 12.69 -2.31
N ILE A 745 -23.82 11.45 -2.32
CA ILE A 745 -23.19 10.32 -1.63
C ILE A 745 -22.05 9.84 -2.53
N GLY A 746 -20.85 10.36 -2.29
CA GLY A 746 -19.69 10.18 -3.17
C GLY A 746 -18.94 11.50 -3.40
N HIS A 747 -18.32 11.60 -4.57
CA HIS A 747 -17.58 12.78 -5.02
C HIS A 747 -18.06 13.20 -6.41
N SER A 748 -17.67 14.37 -6.87
CA SER A 748 -17.98 14.88 -8.21
C SER A 748 -16.72 15.32 -8.95
N SER A 749 -16.86 15.71 -10.22
CA SER A 749 -15.75 16.31 -10.97
C SER A 749 -15.28 17.67 -10.43
N ASP A 750 -16.10 18.35 -9.62
CA ASP A 750 -15.79 19.66 -9.02
C ASP A 750 -16.72 19.91 -7.81
N ASP A 751 -16.30 19.39 -6.65
CA ASP A 751 -17.09 19.44 -5.41
C ASP A 751 -17.31 20.88 -4.92
N GLU A 752 -16.29 21.74 -5.06
CA GLU A 752 -16.37 23.14 -4.66
C GLU A 752 -17.43 23.90 -5.44
N LYS A 753 -17.58 23.62 -6.74
CA LYS A 753 -18.63 24.23 -7.56
C LYS A 753 -20.03 23.80 -7.13
N LEU A 754 -20.23 22.54 -6.74
CA LEU A 754 -21.53 22.09 -6.23
C LEU A 754 -21.85 22.72 -4.87
N LEU A 755 -20.89 22.73 -3.93
CA LEU A 755 -21.07 23.30 -2.59
C LEU A 755 -21.43 24.80 -2.62
N ARG A 756 -20.88 25.56 -3.57
CA ARG A 756 -21.18 26.99 -3.77
C ARG A 756 -22.66 27.30 -4.06
N THR A 757 -23.45 26.31 -4.45
CA THR A 757 -24.90 26.50 -4.64
C THR A 757 -25.66 26.65 -3.31
N ALA A 758 -25.06 26.27 -2.18
CA ALA A 758 -25.69 26.17 -0.86
C ALA A 758 -26.92 25.23 -0.78
N ARG A 759 -27.17 24.46 -1.84
CA ARG A 759 -28.26 23.47 -1.96
C ARG A 759 -27.78 22.07 -2.29
N ILE A 760 -26.48 21.92 -2.52
CA ILE A 760 -25.86 20.62 -2.82
C ILE A 760 -24.75 20.40 -1.79
N PHE A 761 -24.78 19.23 -1.16
CA PHE A 761 -23.81 18.77 -0.17
C PHE A 761 -23.08 17.53 -0.70
N VAL A 762 -21.85 17.29 -0.27
CA VAL A 762 -21.01 16.20 -0.77
C VAL A 762 -20.38 15.46 0.41
N THR A 763 -20.50 14.14 0.45
CA THR A 763 -19.94 13.31 1.54
C THR A 763 -18.46 12.98 1.36
N GLY A 764 -17.97 13.06 0.13
CA GLY A 764 -16.65 12.55 -0.27
C GLY A 764 -16.72 11.08 -0.72
N PRO A 765 -15.61 10.56 -1.29
CA PRO A 765 -15.54 9.17 -1.76
C PRO A 765 -15.74 8.18 -0.60
N TYR A 766 -16.42 7.07 -0.89
CA TYR A 766 -16.73 6.01 0.09
C TYR A 766 -16.24 4.65 -0.41
N ARG A 767 -16.07 3.70 0.52
CA ARG A 767 -15.72 2.31 0.21
C ARG A 767 -16.97 1.47 -0.05
N GLU A 768 -16.83 0.42 -0.84
CA GLU A 768 -17.92 -0.52 -1.09
C GLU A 768 -18.52 -1.05 0.23
N GLY A 769 -19.85 -1.05 0.32
CA GLY A 769 -20.60 -1.35 1.55
C GLY A 769 -20.89 -0.15 2.47
N GLU A 770 -20.26 1.02 2.27
CA GLU A 770 -20.52 2.22 3.10
C GLU A 770 -21.68 3.09 2.60
N ALA A 771 -22.09 2.94 1.34
CA ALA A 771 -23.09 3.79 0.69
C ALA A 771 -24.42 3.83 1.47
N GLN A 772 -24.90 2.67 1.91
CA GLN A 772 -26.18 2.53 2.64
C GLN A 772 -26.16 3.25 3.98
N ARG A 773 -25.05 3.16 4.71
CA ARG A 773 -24.86 3.88 5.97
C ARG A 773 -24.89 5.40 5.75
N LEU A 774 -24.17 5.88 4.73
CA LEU A 774 -24.14 7.29 4.39
C LEU A 774 -25.51 7.82 3.94
N LEU A 775 -26.26 7.02 3.19
CA LEU A 775 -27.64 7.33 2.82
C LEU A 775 -28.54 7.45 4.06
N ALA A 776 -28.44 6.50 4.99
CA ALA A 776 -29.21 6.54 6.24
C ALA A 776 -28.85 7.76 7.11
N GLU A 777 -27.57 8.07 7.27
CA GLU A 777 -27.08 9.22 8.05
C GLU A 777 -27.48 10.57 7.43
N ALA A 778 -27.54 10.64 6.10
CA ALA A 778 -27.98 11.84 5.39
C ALA A 778 -29.49 12.13 5.55
N GLY A 779 -30.28 11.12 5.94
CA GLY A 779 -31.72 11.23 6.08
C GLY A 779 -32.40 11.62 4.77
N VAL A 780 -32.09 10.88 3.70
CA VAL A 780 -32.60 11.14 2.34
C VAL A 780 -34.02 10.61 2.15
N ASP A 781 -34.81 11.33 1.36
CA ASP A 781 -36.24 11.03 1.13
C ASP A 781 -36.47 10.36 -0.23
N LEU A 782 -35.67 10.72 -1.22
CA LEU A 782 -35.70 10.22 -2.60
C LEU A 782 -34.27 10.11 -3.12
N ALA A 783 -34.06 9.25 -4.11
CA ALA A 783 -32.85 9.27 -4.91
C ALA A 783 -33.12 9.84 -6.30
N PHE A 784 -32.14 10.56 -6.85
CA PHE A 784 -32.14 11.03 -8.22
C PHE A 784 -30.84 10.61 -8.91
N LEU A 785 -30.96 9.93 -10.05
CA LEU A 785 -29.85 9.50 -10.89
C LEU A 785 -29.81 10.36 -12.16
N PRO A 786 -29.06 11.47 -12.18
CA PRO A 786 -29.07 12.44 -13.29
C PRO A 786 -28.27 12.00 -14.52
N SER A 787 -27.92 10.71 -14.64
CA SER A 787 -27.04 10.24 -15.71
C SER A 787 -27.65 10.52 -17.09
N ILE A 788 -26.87 11.22 -17.91
CA ILE A 788 -27.20 11.55 -19.31
C ILE A 788 -26.53 10.57 -20.29
N CYS A 789 -25.75 9.64 -19.76
CA CYS A 789 -25.25 8.48 -20.46
C CYS A 789 -26.26 7.34 -20.28
N PRO A 790 -26.57 6.54 -21.32
CA PRO A 790 -27.29 5.30 -21.12
C PRO A 790 -26.41 4.36 -20.28
N GLU A 791 -26.73 4.24 -18.99
CA GLU A 791 -26.05 3.31 -18.09
C GLU A 791 -26.26 1.88 -18.58
N THR A 792 -25.22 1.06 -18.53
CA THR A 792 -25.32 -0.36 -18.89
C THR A 792 -25.93 -1.21 -17.77
N TRP A 793 -25.83 -0.78 -16.49
CA TRP A 793 -26.50 -1.44 -15.35
C TRP A 793 -26.98 -0.48 -14.23
N CYS A 794 -26.08 0.39 -13.74
CA CYS A 794 -26.29 1.33 -12.63
C CYS A 794 -26.41 0.70 -11.22
N PHE A 795 -25.28 0.37 -10.58
CA PHE A 795 -25.24 -0.10 -9.18
C PHE A 795 -25.79 0.91 -8.17
N ALA A 796 -25.67 2.21 -8.46
CA ALA A 796 -26.23 3.28 -7.63
C ALA A 796 -27.75 3.18 -7.43
N LEU A 797 -28.47 2.60 -8.40
CA LEU A 797 -29.91 2.34 -8.29
C LEU A 797 -30.21 1.31 -7.19
N THR A 798 -29.42 0.24 -7.14
CA THR A 798 -29.57 -0.82 -6.15
C THR A 798 -29.27 -0.30 -4.75
N GLU A 799 -28.22 0.51 -4.59
CA GLU A 799 -27.89 1.16 -3.31
C GLU A 799 -29.03 2.07 -2.82
N ALA A 800 -29.65 2.83 -3.72
CA ALA A 800 -30.80 3.68 -3.38
C ALA A 800 -32.00 2.85 -2.89
N TRP A 801 -32.32 1.76 -3.58
CA TRP A 801 -33.43 0.90 -3.18
C TRP A 801 -33.16 0.16 -1.87
N HIS A 802 -31.93 -0.30 -1.63
CA HIS A 802 -31.55 -0.89 -0.34
C HIS A 802 -31.60 0.11 0.81
N ALA A 803 -31.36 1.39 0.55
CA ALA A 803 -31.55 2.47 1.53
C ALA A 803 -33.03 2.84 1.75
N GLY A 804 -33.97 2.18 1.05
CA GLY A 804 -35.40 2.42 1.18
C GLY A 804 -35.91 3.61 0.37
N CYS A 805 -35.13 4.14 -0.58
CA CYS A 805 -35.52 5.30 -1.36
C CYS A 805 -36.18 4.90 -2.69
N TYR A 806 -37.33 5.50 -3.00
CA TYR A 806 -37.78 5.55 -4.39
C TYR A 806 -36.80 6.36 -5.23
N THR A 807 -36.53 5.89 -6.44
CA THR A 807 -35.48 6.46 -7.29
C THR A 807 -36.04 7.05 -8.57
N ILE A 808 -35.68 8.30 -8.86
CA ILE A 808 -36.02 9.01 -10.09
C ILE A 808 -34.81 8.98 -11.02
N ALA A 809 -35.02 8.65 -12.30
CA ALA A 809 -33.96 8.67 -13.31
C ALA A 809 -34.51 9.15 -14.66
N PHE A 810 -33.62 9.39 -15.62
CA PHE A 810 -34.04 9.60 -17.00
C PHE A 810 -34.44 8.28 -17.67
N GLU A 811 -35.37 8.35 -18.63
CA GLU A 811 -35.77 7.25 -19.52
C GLU A 811 -34.64 6.92 -20.52
N LEU A 812 -33.51 6.45 -19.98
CA LEU A 812 -32.28 6.21 -20.72
C LEU A 812 -31.46 5.10 -20.04
N GLY A 813 -31.09 4.07 -20.78
CA GLY A 813 -30.23 2.99 -20.31
C GLY A 813 -30.93 1.95 -19.42
N ALA A 814 -30.13 1.09 -18.81
CA ALA A 814 -30.59 0.01 -17.93
C ALA A 814 -31.34 0.51 -16.69
N GLN A 815 -30.94 1.65 -16.13
CA GLN A 815 -31.63 2.27 -14.99
C GLN A 815 -33.12 2.52 -15.29
N ALA A 816 -33.45 2.87 -16.55
CA ALA A 816 -34.83 3.08 -16.95
C ALA A 816 -35.61 1.77 -17.04
N GLU A 817 -35.03 0.74 -17.66
CA GLU A 817 -35.64 -0.60 -17.74
C GLU A 817 -35.92 -1.17 -16.35
N ARG A 818 -34.95 -1.05 -15.44
CA ARG A 818 -35.04 -1.58 -14.07
C ARG A 818 -36.10 -0.85 -13.24
N ILE A 819 -36.21 0.48 -13.34
CA ILE A 819 -37.27 1.24 -12.68
C ILE A 819 -38.64 0.90 -13.27
N ALA A 820 -38.76 0.83 -14.60
CA ALA A 820 -40.02 0.48 -15.26
C ALA A 820 -40.50 -0.94 -14.89
N ALA A 821 -39.60 -1.90 -14.80
CA ALA A 821 -39.92 -3.29 -14.45
C ALA A 821 -40.30 -3.46 -12.97
N SER A 822 -39.63 -2.74 -12.06
CA SER A 822 -39.84 -2.90 -10.61
C SER A 822 -40.94 -2.00 -10.03
N GLY A 823 -41.29 -0.90 -10.71
CA GLY A 823 -42.18 0.14 -10.18
C GLY A 823 -41.61 0.94 -9.01
N ARG A 824 -40.32 0.76 -8.68
CA ARG A 824 -39.63 1.35 -7.52
C ARG A 824 -39.12 2.78 -7.77
N GLY A 825 -39.91 3.59 -8.46
CA GLY A 825 -39.49 4.94 -8.86
C GLY A 825 -40.31 5.52 -10.00
N ALA A 826 -39.75 6.54 -10.67
CA ALA A 826 -40.32 7.07 -11.90
C ALA A 826 -39.26 7.57 -12.88
N LEU A 827 -39.68 7.71 -14.14
CA LEU A 827 -38.83 8.08 -15.26
C LEU A 827 -39.17 9.48 -15.75
N LEU A 828 -38.11 10.23 -16.05
CA LEU A 828 -38.17 11.57 -16.61
C LEU A 828 -37.75 11.55 -18.09
N PRO A 829 -38.40 12.32 -18.96
CA PRO A 829 -37.88 12.60 -20.29
C PRO A 829 -36.46 13.17 -20.25
N LEU A 830 -35.56 12.62 -21.06
CA LEU A 830 -34.20 13.13 -21.18
C LEU A 830 -34.20 14.56 -21.72
N GLY A 831 -33.39 15.44 -21.13
CA GLY A 831 -33.27 16.83 -21.57
C GLY A 831 -34.26 17.80 -20.91
N LEU A 832 -35.04 17.35 -19.93
CA LEU A 832 -35.85 18.23 -19.10
C LEU A 832 -35.00 19.35 -18.47
N PRO A 833 -35.45 20.62 -18.55
CA PRO A 833 -34.77 21.72 -17.88
C PRO A 833 -34.76 21.55 -16.34
N ALA A 834 -33.68 21.98 -15.70
CA ALA A 834 -33.50 21.89 -14.24
C ALA A 834 -34.72 22.36 -13.41
N PRO A 835 -35.41 23.48 -13.73
CA PRO A 835 -36.60 23.87 -12.97
C PRO A 835 -37.72 22.83 -13.00
N ARG A 836 -37.92 22.16 -14.14
CA ARG A 836 -38.95 21.12 -14.29
C ARG A 836 -38.56 19.83 -13.57
N VAL A 837 -37.27 19.51 -13.55
CA VAL A 837 -36.74 18.40 -12.74
C VAL A 837 -37.00 18.66 -11.26
N ASN A 838 -36.68 19.86 -10.76
CA ASN A 838 -36.92 20.25 -9.38
C ASN A 838 -38.42 20.23 -9.02
N ASP A 839 -39.28 20.75 -9.90
CA ASP A 839 -40.74 20.73 -9.69
C ASP A 839 -41.28 19.30 -9.58
N PHE A 840 -40.74 18.37 -10.38
CA PHE A 840 -41.10 16.96 -10.31
C PHE A 840 -40.60 16.32 -9.01
N LEU A 841 -39.32 16.49 -8.66
CA LEU A 841 -38.73 15.94 -7.43
C LEU A 841 -39.45 16.42 -6.17
N MET A 842 -39.99 17.64 -6.17
CA MET A 842 -40.78 18.20 -5.07
C MET A 842 -42.19 17.60 -4.95
N ARG A 843 -42.82 17.24 -6.08
CA ARG A 843 -44.24 16.85 -6.12
C ARG A 843 -44.45 15.34 -6.23
N TRP A 844 -43.42 14.60 -6.64
CA TRP A 844 -43.56 13.17 -6.91
C TRP A 844 -43.94 12.39 -5.64
N THR A 845 -44.89 11.48 -5.79
CA THR A 845 -45.29 10.51 -4.78
C THR A 845 -45.46 9.14 -5.45
N PRO A 846 -45.18 8.03 -4.75
CA PRO A 846 -45.41 6.71 -5.32
C PRO A 846 -46.92 6.53 -5.60
N PRO A 847 -47.29 5.84 -6.69
CA PRO A 847 -48.68 5.51 -6.95
C PRO A 847 -49.24 4.66 -5.79
N ALA A 848 -50.52 4.84 -5.47
CA ALA A 848 -51.17 4.04 -4.43
C ALA A 848 -51.06 2.55 -4.80
N MET A 849 -50.42 1.76 -3.94
CA MET A 849 -50.36 0.31 -4.11
C MET A 849 -51.80 -0.23 -4.22
N PRO A 850 -52.14 -1.04 -5.24
CA PRO A 850 -53.37 -1.81 -5.19
C PRO A 850 -53.38 -2.62 -3.90
N ALA A 851 -54.48 -2.59 -3.15
CA ALA A 851 -54.67 -3.49 -2.03
C ALA A 851 -54.34 -4.92 -2.49
N ALA A 852 -53.54 -5.63 -1.68
CA ALA A 852 -53.13 -7.00 -1.98
C ALA A 852 -54.32 -7.81 -2.52
N LEU A 853 -54.18 -8.35 -3.73
CA LEU A 853 -55.14 -9.32 -4.24
C LEU A 853 -55.30 -10.43 -3.19
N PRO A 854 -56.53 -10.81 -2.82
CA PRO A 854 -56.73 -11.87 -1.83
C PRO A 854 -56.03 -13.14 -2.31
N PRO A 855 -55.47 -13.95 -1.39
CA PRO A 855 -54.77 -15.17 -1.76
C PRO A 855 -55.69 -16.06 -2.62
N PRO A 856 -55.15 -16.75 -3.65
CA PRO A 856 -55.94 -17.62 -4.48
C PRO A 856 -56.64 -18.67 -3.60
N ARG A 857 -57.96 -18.84 -3.81
CA ARG A 857 -58.74 -19.88 -3.13
C ARG A 857 -58.07 -21.24 -3.34
N PRO A 858 -57.94 -22.08 -2.30
CA PRO A 858 -57.39 -23.42 -2.46
C PRO A 858 -58.22 -24.19 -3.49
N ALA A 859 -57.54 -24.79 -4.46
CA ALA A 859 -58.16 -25.67 -5.42
C ALA A 859 -58.88 -26.80 -4.67
N LEU A 860 -60.18 -26.95 -4.95
CA LEU A 860 -60.95 -28.10 -4.54
C LEU A 860 -60.24 -29.35 -5.06
N GLN A 861 -59.79 -30.20 -4.13
CA GLN A 861 -59.45 -31.59 -4.41
C GLN A 861 -60.69 -32.24 -5.03
N THR A 862 -60.63 -32.50 -6.33
CA THR A 862 -61.54 -33.45 -6.96
C THR A 862 -60.96 -34.84 -6.74
N SER A 863 -61.62 -35.58 -5.87
CA SER A 863 -61.51 -37.02 -5.75
C SER A 863 -62.12 -37.69 -6.99
N CYS A 864 -61.28 -38.23 -7.88
CA CYS A 864 -61.44 -39.49 -8.62
C CYS A 864 -60.27 -39.67 -9.58
#